data_AF-A0A6N2DKZ7-F1
#
_entry.id   AF-A0A6N2DKZ7-F1
#
_cell.length_a   1.000
_cell.length_b   1.000
_cell.length_c   1.000
_cell.angle_alpha   90.00
_cell.angle_beta   90.00
_cell.angle_gamma   90.00
#
_symmetry.space_group_name_H-M   'P 1'
#
loop_
_entity.id
_entity.type
_entity.pdbx_description
1 polymer ?
#
loop_
_entity_poly.entity_id
_entity_poly.type
_entity_poly.pdbx_seq_one_letter_code
_entity_poly.pdbx_strand_id
1 'polypeptide(L)'
;MIRLPVLVGALVVAALSVPVVAVASPDGTGAPDAAGTRPAATPALTEAPTTIAVVGDSISQGTGANGPGAPGGGIGSPRPAASWAAGDQPGLDSYAQRLEATRGRPVTAVNLSANGASIRHHLVDQVRAVPAGTDLVLVQMGGNDLCRSSEHEMTPLDEARTQVRTSLAWLREHRPDTLVSISSIPDVYSLWYVRGAAHRGEQFPFVGFVVSGREGPRAPRSFAENNNKRAARIMWDTLGVVPCKSLLFRPNVPRNAGPTPDPTNSAEQRRLRVRSHNIALNEILAEECAAMLRCRFDDHAVFDLVSNRDAEGMLLADKEQWGFTDDDISTQDHFHPSFRGQRKLAEVVWAAGHDWTDTEPPVGYASVRPAPEADGPSSHGWYTGPVTVDVWFRDDAGVSGVEYRILRPADEESGSERPWSQVVDERISVAVVDDGESWVEARALDVNGNVSASQLVPVRIDRDPPTVEITAPFDGEVMTLGAPVVARHGCDDVGSGLVTCEASTAPGVHVDASEVGTHTVRLRGVDAAGHVTTVEHTYRVEYAWSGTTGPLERGTPREVAVGSPLPVHFTLTDARGRPVPDAVVDIALVGPDGVERSAPSWLGGLGIDWAAWSAAHGGHLLLVDTRGLVPGVWDVVIRPDDGTERRVNVLLGS
;
A
#
# COMPACT_ATOMS: atom_id res chain seq x y z
N MET A 1 69.48 23.44 -33.83
CA MET A 1 69.13 24.61 -33.00
C MET A 1 68.11 24.13 -31.97
N ILE A 2 68.55 23.88 -30.73
CA ILE A 2 68.30 24.74 -29.53
C ILE A 2 66.83 24.64 -29.08
N ARG A 3 66.41 24.31 -27.85
CA ARG A 3 66.99 23.87 -26.57
C ARG A 3 65.80 23.38 -25.72
N LEU A 4 65.99 22.32 -24.93
CA LEU A 4 65.12 21.95 -23.80
C LEU A 4 65.46 22.84 -22.59
N PRO A 5 64.50 23.25 -21.73
CA PRO A 5 64.83 23.81 -20.42
C PRO A 5 64.57 22.82 -19.28
N VAL A 6 65.52 22.84 -18.34
CA VAL A 6 65.56 22.23 -17.02
C VAL A 6 64.97 23.22 -16.00
N LEU A 7 64.23 22.73 -15.00
CA LEU A 7 63.97 23.40 -13.71
C LEU A 7 63.99 22.29 -12.63
N VAL A 8 65.12 22.09 -11.93
CA VAL A 8 65.55 22.73 -10.66
C VAL A 8 64.58 22.44 -9.51
N GLY A 9 65.06 21.61 -8.58
CA GLY A 9 64.37 21.27 -7.34
C GLY A 9 64.50 22.32 -6.24
N ALA A 10 63.59 22.23 -5.27
CA ALA A 10 63.73 22.84 -3.97
C ALA A 10 63.41 21.78 -2.90
N LEU A 11 64.44 21.42 -2.14
CA LEU A 11 64.39 20.65 -0.91
C LEU A 11 63.89 21.59 0.21
N VAL A 12 62.84 21.21 0.93
CA VAL A 12 62.52 21.82 2.25
C VAL A 12 62.47 20.69 3.27
N VAL A 13 63.37 20.79 4.25
CA VAL A 13 63.43 19.97 5.46
C VAL A 13 62.55 20.63 6.52
N ALA A 14 61.64 19.89 7.14
CA ALA A 14 61.07 20.25 8.44
C ALA A 14 60.61 19.00 9.24
N ALA A 15 61.37 18.74 10.31
CA ALA A 15 61.02 18.14 11.59
C ALA A 15 60.23 16.81 11.66
N LEU A 16 60.98 15.77 12.08
CA LEU A 16 60.47 14.57 12.74
C LEU A 16 59.81 14.93 14.09
N SER A 17 58.57 14.51 14.27
CA SER A 17 57.97 14.24 15.58
C SER A 17 57.27 12.88 15.50
N VAL A 18 57.80 11.91 16.23
CA VAL A 18 57.19 10.60 16.45
C VAL A 18 56.11 10.74 17.52
N PRO A 19 54.92 10.18 17.32
CA PRO A 19 54.19 9.56 18.41
C PRO A 19 53.94 8.08 18.14
N VAL A 20 54.47 7.29 19.07
CA VAL A 20 54.03 5.98 19.57
C VAL A 20 52.83 5.36 18.82
N VAL A 21 53.11 4.25 18.12
CA VAL A 21 52.09 3.30 17.67
C VAL A 21 51.48 2.63 18.90
N ALA A 22 50.24 3.01 19.23
CA ALA A 22 49.39 2.19 20.09
C ALA A 22 48.90 1.00 19.25
N VAL A 23 49.26 -0.21 19.68
CA VAL A 23 48.70 -1.45 19.16
C VAL A 23 47.25 -1.52 19.64
N ALA A 24 46.31 -1.27 18.74
CA ALA A 24 44.90 -1.58 18.97
C ALA A 24 44.72 -3.09 18.90
N SER A 25 44.33 -3.68 20.03
CA SER A 25 43.69 -5.01 20.07
C SER A 25 42.32 -4.92 19.35
N PRO A 26 41.81 -6.02 18.78
CA PRO A 26 40.63 -5.98 17.93
C PRO A 26 39.37 -5.78 18.79
N ASP A 27 38.81 -4.58 18.74
CA ASP A 27 37.43 -4.36 19.17
C ASP A 27 36.48 -5.11 18.25
N GLY A 28 35.43 -5.64 18.90
CA GLY A 28 34.48 -6.57 18.36
C GLY A 28 33.98 -6.21 16.97
N THR A 29 33.87 -7.24 16.15
CA THR A 29 33.10 -7.24 14.92
C THR A 29 31.68 -6.77 15.23
N GLY A 30 31.42 -5.48 15.02
CA GLY A 30 30.09 -5.02 14.67
C GLY A 30 29.67 -5.84 13.45
N ALA A 31 28.64 -6.65 13.62
CA ALA A 31 27.96 -7.25 12.48
C ALA A 31 27.60 -6.09 11.53
N PRO A 32 27.82 -6.24 10.22
CA PRO A 32 27.26 -5.27 9.29
C PRO A 32 25.75 -5.31 9.47
N ASP A 33 25.14 -4.17 9.82
CA ASP A 33 23.71 -3.98 9.69
C ASP A 33 23.33 -4.45 8.29
N ALA A 34 22.62 -5.57 8.21
CA ALA A 34 21.91 -5.96 7.00
C ALA A 34 20.68 -5.05 6.89
N ALA A 35 20.91 -3.73 6.76
CA ALA A 35 19.89 -2.83 6.29
C ALA A 35 19.58 -3.28 4.85
N GLY A 36 18.45 -3.96 4.68
CA GLY A 36 17.92 -4.26 3.36
C GLY A 36 17.93 -2.98 2.52
N THR A 37 18.35 -3.08 1.27
CA THR A 37 18.37 -1.93 0.37
C THR A 37 16.99 -1.30 0.33
N ARG A 38 16.92 0.02 0.50
CA ARG A 38 15.67 0.75 0.34
C ARG A 38 15.18 0.55 -1.10
N PRO A 39 13.90 0.20 -1.32
CA PRO A 39 13.38 0.07 -2.67
C PRO A 39 13.43 1.40 -3.42
N ALA A 40 13.66 1.31 -4.72
CA ALA A 40 13.63 2.47 -5.61
C ALA A 40 12.17 2.79 -5.99
N ALA A 41 11.86 4.09 -6.08
CA ALA A 41 10.58 4.52 -6.61
C ALA A 41 10.45 4.13 -8.09
N THR A 42 9.28 3.63 -8.48
CA THR A 42 8.92 3.40 -9.87
C THR A 42 8.85 4.75 -10.62
N PRO A 43 9.54 4.89 -11.78
CA PRO A 43 9.52 6.14 -12.54
C PRO A 43 8.14 6.42 -13.17
N ALA A 44 7.91 7.68 -13.53
CA ALA A 44 6.73 8.09 -14.29
C ALA A 44 6.72 7.48 -15.70
N LEU A 45 5.53 7.27 -16.27
CA LEU A 45 5.32 6.82 -17.64
C LEU A 45 4.29 7.73 -18.32
N THR A 46 4.71 8.49 -19.32
CA THR A 46 3.88 9.51 -19.99
C THR A 46 3.88 9.38 -21.52
N GLU A 47 4.42 8.28 -22.04
CA GLU A 47 4.51 8.07 -23.49
C GLU A 47 3.21 7.54 -24.07
N ALA A 48 2.77 8.14 -25.18
CA ALA A 48 1.60 7.67 -25.92
C ALA A 48 1.80 6.24 -26.50
N PRO A 49 0.72 5.45 -26.64
CA PRO A 49 0.76 4.06 -27.06
C PRO A 49 1.53 3.79 -28.35
N THR A 50 2.31 2.71 -28.36
CA THR A 50 3.10 2.25 -29.51
C THR A 50 2.43 1.08 -30.22
N THR A 51 1.60 0.34 -29.51
CA THR A 51 0.85 -0.80 -30.01
C THR A 51 -0.64 -0.66 -29.67
N ILE A 52 -1.50 -0.91 -30.67
CA ILE A 52 -2.95 -0.90 -30.50
C ILE A 52 -3.55 -2.24 -30.93
N ALA A 53 -4.56 -2.71 -30.20
CA ALA A 53 -5.42 -3.80 -30.63
C ALA A 53 -6.87 -3.31 -30.79
N VAL A 54 -7.55 -3.74 -31.85
CA VAL A 54 -8.95 -3.38 -32.10
C VAL A 54 -9.83 -4.60 -31.88
N VAL A 55 -10.73 -4.51 -30.92
CA VAL A 55 -11.77 -5.49 -30.62
C VAL A 55 -13.09 -4.92 -31.11
N GLY A 56 -13.81 -5.66 -31.96
CA GLY A 56 -15.05 -5.14 -32.49
C GLY A 56 -15.76 -6.00 -33.52
N ASP A 57 -16.68 -5.35 -34.23
CA ASP A 57 -17.54 -5.99 -35.22
C ASP A 57 -17.26 -5.53 -36.67
N SER A 58 -18.25 -5.69 -37.55
CA SER A 58 -18.14 -5.35 -38.97
C SER A 58 -17.87 -3.87 -39.25
N ILE A 59 -18.24 -2.97 -38.32
CA ILE A 59 -17.89 -1.54 -38.41
C ILE A 59 -16.37 -1.38 -38.30
N SER A 60 -15.76 -2.04 -37.32
CA SER A 60 -14.31 -2.02 -37.09
C SER A 60 -13.52 -2.80 -38.16
N GLN A 61 -14.16 -3.69 -38.91
CA GLN A 61 -13.60 -4.30 -40.14
C GLN A 61 -13.63 -3.39 -41.37
N GLY A 62 -14.22 -2.19 -41.30
CA GLY A 62 -14.38 -1.32 -42.47
C GLY A 62 -15.38 -1.89 -43.50
N THR A 63 -16.29 -2.77 -43.10
CA THR A 63 -17.13 -3.52 -44.06
C THR A 63 -17.88 -2.59 -45.00
N GLY A 64 -17.78 -2.86 -46.30
CA GLY A 64 -18.46 -2.06 -47.34
C GLY A 64 -17.90 -0.64 -47.54
N ALA A 65 -16.85 -0.23 -46.82
CA ALA A 65 -16.20 1.07 -46.97
C ALA A 65 -15.20 1.05 -48.14
N ASN A 66 -15.66 1.40 -49.33
CA ASN A 66 -14.78 1.60 -50.48
C ASN A 66 -14.10 2.97 -50.39
N GLY A 67 -12.81 3.00 -50.05
CA GLY A 67 -11.98 4.18 -50.23
C GLY A 67 -11.53 4.38 -51.68
N PRO A 68 -10.87 5.51 -51.97
CA PRO A 68 -10.27 5.77 -53.29
C PRO A 68 -9.31 4.65 -53.69
N GLY A 69 -9.53 4.06 -54.87
CA GLY A 69 -8.66 2.99 -55.39
C GLY A 69 -8.79 1.64 -54.70
N ALA A 70 -9.72 1.48 -53.74
CA ALA A 70 -9.95 0.18 -53.11
C ALA A 70 -10.41 -0.86 -54.15
N PRO A 71 -9.82 -2.08 -54.17
CA PRO A 71 -10.29 -3.12 -55.07
C PRO A 71 -11.77 -3.36 -54.83
N GLY A 72 -12.57 -3.53 -55.88
CA GLY A 72 -13.98 -3.92 -55.75
C GLY A 72 -14.15 -5.16 -54.86
N GLY A 73 -15.33 -5.33 -54.28
CA GLY A 73 -15.64 -6.41 -53.35
C GLY A 73 -17.14 -6.65 -53.33
N GLY A 74 -17.56 -7.86 -52.97
CA GLY A 74 -18.97 -8.19 -52.82
C GLY A 74 -19.62 -7.43 -51.67
N ILE A 75 -20.94 -7.32 -51.71
CA ILE A 75 -21.75 -6.75 -50.62
C ILE A 75 -21.37 -7.43 -49.29
N GLY A 76 -21.07 -6.64 -48.25
CA GLY A 76 -20.72 -7.15 -46.92
C GLY A 76 -19.29 -7.67 -46.76
N SER A 77 -18.38 -7.42 -47.71
CA SER A 77 -16.98 -7.80 -47.59
C SER A 77 -16.20 -6.88 -46.62
N PRO A 78 -15.34 -7.42 -45.74
CA PRO A 78 -14.49 -6.62 -44.86
C PRO A 78 -13.46 -5.81 -45.65
N ARG A 79 -13.12 -4.61 -45.18
CA ARG A 79 -12.12 -3.71 -45.77
C ARG A 79 -11.19 -3.15 -44.67
N PRO A 80 -10.29 -3.96 -44.10
CA PRO A 80 -9.48 -3.53 -42.95
C PRO A 80 -8.70 -2.23 -43.19
N ALA A 81 -8.20 -2.02 -44.40
CA ALA A 81 -7.48 -0.82 -44.83
C ALA A 81 -8.33 0.48 -44.73
N ALA A 82 -9.67 0.35 -44.73
CA ALA A 82 -10.63 1.44 -44.57
C ALA A 82 -11.25 1.52 -43.16
N SER A 83 -10.74 0.75 -42.19
CA SER A 83 -11.22 0.76 -40.81
C SER A 83 -10.92 2.09 -40.11
N TRP A 84 -11.91 2.67 -39.43
CA TRP A 84 -11.73 3.87 -38.61
C TRP A 84 -10.60 3.75 -37.58
N ALA A 85 -10.32 2.54 -37.08
CA ALA A 85 -9.36 2.30 -36.01
C ALA A 85 -7.95 2.03 -36.55
N ALA A 86 -7.79 0.97 -37.33
CA ALA A 86 -6.49 0.45 -37.77
C ALA A 86 -6.23 0.59 -39.29
N GLY A 87 -7.10 1.29 -40.02
CA GLY A 87 -6.96 1.44 -41.46
C GLY A 87 -5.78 2.31 -41.86
N ASP A 88 -5.18 2.00 -43.00
CA ASP A 88 -3.98 2.66 -43.55
C ASP A 88 -4.27 3.39 -44.88
N GLN A 89 -5.51 3.39 -45.37
CA GLN A 89 -5.84 4.03 -46.64
C GLN A 89 -5.60 5.56 -46.61
N PRO A 90 -5.01 6.14 -47.67
CA PRO A 90 -4.82 7.58 -47.76
C PRO A 90 -6.13 8.36 -47.67
N GLY A 91 -6.14 9.43 -46.87
CA GLY A 91 -7.31 10.28 -46.66
C GLY A 91 -8.36 9.72 -45.68
N LEU A 92 -8.08 8.58 -45.04
CA LEU A 92 -8.93 8.01 -43.99
C LEU A 92 -8.78 8.74 -42.66
N ASP A 93 -7.53 9.04 -42.27
CA ASP A 93 -7.20 9.67 -40.98
C ASP A 93 -7.75 8.84 -39.80
N SER A 94 -7.39 7.55 -39.80
CA SER A 94 -7.79 6.55 -38.79
C SER A 94 -7.17 6.85 -37.43
N TYR A 95 -7.68 6.21 -36.37
CA TYR A 95 -7.12 6.35 -35.02
C TYR A 95 -5.60 6.04 -35.01
N ALA A 96 -5.18 4.95 -35.66
CA ALA A 96 -3.78 4.58 -35.79
C ALA A 96 -2.96 5.68 -36.50
N GLN A 97 -3.45 6.19 -37.64
CA GLN A 97 -2.76 7.25 -38.39
C GLN A 97 -2.63 8.55 -37.58
N ARG A 98 -3.67 8.92 -36.81
CA ARG A 98 -3.63 10.07 -35.90
C ARG A 98 -2.60 9.87 -34.78
N LEU A 99 -2.56 8.68 -34.18
CA LEU A 99 -1.60 8.35 -33.14
C LEU A 99 -0.15 8.38 -33.67
N GLU A 100 0.09 7.86 -34.87
CA GLU A 100 1.38 7.95 -35.54
C GLU A 100 1.81 9.40 -35.78
N ALA A 101 0.86 10.24 -36.22
CA ALA A 101 1.11 11.67 -36.44
C ALA A 101 1.45 12.40 -35.13
N THR A 102 0.70 12.15 -34.05
CA THR A 102 0.96 12.74 -32.73
C THR A 102 2.31 12.32 -32.18
N ARG A 103 2.68 11.03 -32.33
CA ARG A 103 3.96 10.50 -31.85
C ARG A 103 5.15 10.87 -32.74
N GLY A 104 4.91 11.20 -34.01
CA GLY A 104 5.96 11.33 -35.03
C GLY A 104 6.72 10.00 -35.29
N ARG A 105 6.14 8.85 -34.89
CA ARG A 105 6.76 7.52 -34.97
C ARG A 105 5.69 6.47 -35.32
N PRO A 106 6.05 5.36 -35.98
CA PRO A 106 5.10 4.31 -36.33
C PRO A 106 4.39 3.69 -35.12
N VAL A 107 3.17 3.22 -35.35
CA VAL A 107 2.32 2.51 -34.39
C VAL A 107 1.98 1.15 -34.98
N THR A 108 2.06 0.10 -34.15
CA THR A 108 1.64 -1.23 -34.59
C THR A 108 0.16 -1.43 -34.27
N ALA A 109 -0.67 -1.62 -35.28
CA ALA A 109 -2.10 -1.86 -35.11
C ALA A 109 -2.50 -3.29 -35.49
N VAL A 110 -3.16 -4.00 -34.58
CA VAL A 110 -3.72 -5.34 -34.83
C VAL A 110 -5.24 -5.26 -34.75
N ASN A 111 -5.93 -5.63 -35.84
CA ASN A 111 -7.39 -5.62 -35.88
C ASN A 111 -7.95 -7.04 -35.67
N LEU A 112 -8.48 -7.29 -34.48
CA LEU A 112 -9.09 -8.56 -34.05
C LEU A 112 -10.61 -8.59 -34.27
N SER A 113 -11.20 -7.50 -34.77
CA SER A 113 -12.64 -7.43 -35.04
C SER A 113 -13.07 -8.47 -36.07
N ALA A 114 -14.36 -8.80 -36.09
CA ALA A 114 -14.89 -9.74 -37.07
C ALA A 114 -16.33 -9.39 -37.49
N ASN A 115 -16.67 -9.65 -38.76
CA ASN A 115 -18.04 -9.47 -39.24
C ASN A 115 -18.98 -10.41 -38.48
N GLY A 116 -20.08 -9.87 -37.95
CA GLY A 116 -21.06 -10.60 -37.15
C GLY A 116 -20.66 -10.78 -35.67
N ALA A 117 -19.50 -10.31 -35.24
CA ALA A 117 -19.10 -10.34 -33.84
C ALA A 117 -20.06 -9.52 -32.97
N SER A 118 -20.33 -10.02 -31.77
CA SER A 118 -21.29 -9.43 -30.82
C SER A 118 -20.76 -9.61 -29.41
N ILE A 119 -21.16 -8.71 -28.50
CA ILE A 119 -20.83 -8.74 -27.07
C ILE A 119 -21.11 -10.14 -26.52
N ARG A 120 -22.29 -10.68 -26.84
CA ARG A 120 -22.76 -11.99 -26.39
C ARG A 120 -21.81 -13.16 -26.65
N HIS A 121 -21.18 -13.19 -27.82
CA HIS A 121 -20.58 -14.41 -28.36
C HIS A 121 -19.09 -14.30 -28.66
N HIS A 122 -18.55 -13.09 -28.75
CA HIS A 122 -17.21 -12.90 -29.31
C HIS A 122 -16.33 -11.93 -28.51
N LEU A 123 -16.90 -11.07 -27.66
CA LEU A 123 -16.12 -10.05 -26.95
C LEU A 123 -15.02 -10.68 -26.09
N VAL A 124 -15.37 -11.67 -25.27
CA VAL A 124 -14.41 -12.36 -24.39
C VAL A 124 -13.30 -13.04 -25.19
N ASP A 125 -13.62 -13.70 -26.31
CA ASP A 125 -12.63 -14.42 -27.11
C ASP A 125 -11.70 -13.46 -27.87
N GLN A 126 -12.23 -12.35 -28.42
CA GLN A 126 -11.41 -11.31 -29.04
C GLN A 126 -10.49 -10.64 -28.01
N VAL A 127 -10.99 -10.36 -26.80
CA VAL A 127 -10.17 -9.79 -25.72
C VAL A 127 -9.07 -10.74 -25.28
N ARG A 128 -9.35 -12.03 -25.14
CA ARG A 128 -8.32 -13.05 -24.84
C ARG A 128 -7.25 -13.18 -25.92
N ALA A 129 -7.58 -12.81 -27.16
CA ALA A 129 -6.66 -12.81 -28.28
C ALA A 129 -5.78 -11.54 -28.35
N VAL A 130 -5.99 -10.54 -27.47
CA VAL A 130 -5.15 -9.33 -27.41
C VAL A 130 -3.69 -9.72 -27.12
N PRO A 131 -2.72 -9.35 -27.98
CA PRO A 131 -1.32 -9.67 -27.78
C PRO A 131 -0.77 -9.17 -26.44
N ALA A 132 0.20 -9.89 -25.87
CA ALA A 132 0.98 -9.38 -24.74
C ALA A 132 1.77 -8.13 -25.16
N GLY A 133 1.91 -7.15 -24.26
CA GLY A 133 2.56 -5.87 -24.57
C GLY A 133 1.73 -4.94 -25.46
N THR A 134 0.41 -5.15 -25.56
CA THR A 134 -0.50 -4.18 -26.18
C THR A 134 -0.66 -2.98 -25.25
N ASP A 135 -0.40 -1.76 -25.74
CA ASP A 135 -0.48 -0.54 -24.94
C ASP A 135 -1.94 -0.05 -24.82
N LEU A 136 -2.71 -0.13 -25.90
CA LEU A 136 -4.11 0.32 -25.97
C LEU A 136 -5.03 -0.66 -26.69
N VAL A 137 -6.18 -0.96 -26.09
CA VAL A 137 -7.27 -1.72 -26.72
C VAL A 137 -8.42 -0.77 -27.06
N LEU A 138 -8.76 -0.67 -28.35
CA LEU A 138 -9.94 0.03 -28.84
C LEU A 138 -11.10 -0.97 -28.97
N VAL A 139 -12.21 -0.72 -28.27
CA VAL A 139 -13.39 -1.59 -28.26
C VAL A 139 -14.57 -0.88 -28.91
N GLN A 140 -15.09 -1.44 -29.99
CA GLN A 140 -16.35 -1.01 -30.60
C GLN A 140 -17.16 -2.24 -31.01
N MET A 141 -18.17 -2.59 -30.20
CA MET A 141 -18.98 -3.79 -30.39
C MET A 141 -20.37 -3.59 -29.82
N GLY A 142 -21.37 -4.15 -30.51
CA GLY A 142 -22.75 -4.14 -30.00
C GLY A 142 -23.80 -3.96 -31.09
N GLY A 143 -23.39 -3.57 -32.30
CA GLY A 143 -24.30 -3.47 -33.43
C GLY A 143 -25.00 -4.81 -33.70
N ASN A 144 -24.28 -5.92 -33.66
CA ASN A 144 -24.85 -7.26 -33.84
C ASN A 144 -25.64 -7.77 -32.64
N ASP A 145 -25.49 -7.18 -31.45
CA ASP A 145 -26.33 -7.49 -30.29
C ASP A 145 -27.75 -6.91 -30.44
N LEU A 146 -27.87 -5.84 -31.23
CA LEU A 146 -29.13 -5.20 -31.62
C LEU A 146 -29.67 -5.77 -32.94
N CYS A 147 -28.79 -6.01 -33.91
CA CYS A 147 -29.11 -6.42 -35.26
C CYS A 147 -29.26 -7.94 -35.37
N ARG A 148 -30.52 -8.38 -35.25
CA ARG A 148 -30.93 -9.79 -35.26
C ARG A 148 -32.11 -10.01 -36.20
N SER A 149 -32.56 -11.26 -36.34
CA SER A 149 -33.74 -11.59 -37.15
C SER A 149 -35.03 -10.98 -36.57
N SER A 150 -35.08 -10.80 -35.25
CA SER A 150 -36.16 -10.13 -34.52
C SER A 150 -35.66 -9.42 -33.27
N GLU A 151 -36.44 -8.50 -32.71
CA GLU A 151 -36.10 -7.79 -31.45
C GLU A 151 -36.03 -8.73 -30.23
N HIS A 152 -36.67 -9.91 -30.30
CA HIS A 152 -36.66 -10.90 -29.21
C HIS A 152 -35.34 -11.70 -29.16
N GLU A 153 -34.54 -11.64 -30.22
CA GLU A 153 -33.24 -12.31 -30.33
C GLU A 153 -32.07 -11.37 -29.95
N MET A 154 -32.35 -10.10 -29.63
CA MET A 154 -31.34 -9.16 -29.15
C MET A 154 -30.68 -9.72 -27.88
N THR A 155 -29.41 -9.40 -27.69
CA THR A 155 -28.65 -9.90 -26.54
C THR A 155 -29.29 -9.42 -25.23
N PRO A 156 -29.68 -10.31 -24.31
CA PRO A 156 -30.19 -9.92 -23.00
C PRO A 156 -29.20 -9.02 -22.25
N LEU A 157 -29.70 -8.00 -21.55
CA LEU A 157 -28.85 -6.98 -20.90
C LEU A 157 -27.96 -7.56 -19.80
N ASP A 158 -28.46 -8.55 -19.05
CA ASP A 158 -27.71 -9.29 -18.03
C ASP A 158 -26.58 -10.15 -18.63
N GLU A 159 -26.84 -10.80 -19.76
CA GLU A 159 -25.83 -11.53 -20.52
C GLU A 159 -24.77 -10.58 -21.08
N ALA A 160 -25.18 -9.43 -21.65
CA ALA A 160 -24.25 -8.42 -22.15
C ALA A 160 -23.33 -7.89 -21.05
N ARG A 161 -23.89 -7.52 -19.89
CA ARG A 161 -23.12 -7.08 -18.72
C ARG A 161 -22.11 -8.13 -18.26
N THR A 162 -22.53 -9.39 -18.22
CA THR A 162 -21.65 -10.50 -17.84
C THR A 162 -20.45 -10.62 -18.79
N GLN A 163 -20.67 -10.52 -20.10
CA GLN A 163 -19.59 -10.61 -21.10
C GLN A 163 -18.63 -9.42 -21.03
N VAL A 164 -19.14 -8.19 -20.88
CA VAL A 164 -18.32 -6.98 -20.72
C VAL A 164 -17.46 -7.08 -19.47
N ARG A 165 -18.06 -7.38 -18.30
CA ARG A 165 -17.34 -7.54 -17.04
C ARG A 165 -16.26 -8.62 -17.12
N THR A 166 -16.57 -9.77 -17.72
CA THR A 166 -15.62 -10.87 -17.89
C THR A 166 -14.42 -10.45 -18.74
N SER A 167 -14.67 -9.68 -19.79
CA SER A 167 -13.64 -9.20 -20.70
C SER A 167 -12.70 -8.19 -20.02
N LEU A 168 -13.26 -7.19 -19.32
CA LEU A 168 -12.48 -6.20 -18.59
C LEU A 168 -11.70 -6.80 -17.41
N ALA A 169 -12.31 -7.74 -16.67
CA ALA A 169 -11.62 -8.46 -15.61
C ALA A 169 -10.42 -9.26 -16.14
N TRP A 170 -10.57 -9.91 -17.30
CA TRP A 170 -9.48 -10.64 -17.93
C TRP A 170 -8.32 -9.73 -18.33
N LEU A 171 -8.60 -8.56 -18.92
CA LEU A 171 -7.57 -7.55 -19.23
C LEU A 171 -6.86 -7.08 -17.97
N ARG A 172 -7.60 -6.74 -16.90
CA ARG A 172 -7.00 -6.31 -15.62
C ARG A 172 -6.04 -7.35 -15.05
N GLU A 173 -6.38 -8.64 -15.16
CA GLU A 173 -5.57 -9.73 -14.62
C GLU A 173 -4.36 -10.07 -15.50
N HIS A 174 -4.53 -10.10 -16.82
CA HIS A 174 -3.52 -10.63 -17.74
C HIS A 174 -2.77 -9.55 -18.51
N ARG A 175 -3.26 -8.31 -18.49
CA ARG A 175 -2.75 -7.13 -19.19
C ARG A 175 -2.86 -5.88 -18.29
N PRO A 176 -2.28 -5.92 -17.07
CA PRO A 176 -2.54 -4.92 -16.02
C PRO A 176 -2.13 -3.49 -16.41
N ASP A 177 -1.19 -3.32 -17.35
CA ASP A 177 -0.72 -2.02 -17.81
C ASP A 177 -1.47 -1.48 -19.06
N THR A 178 -2.30 -2.29 -19.71
CA THR A 178 -2.98 -1.93 -20.96
C THR A 178 -4.13 -0.95 -20.72
N LEU A 179 -4.16 0.14 -21.49
CA LEU A 179 -5.29 1.08 -21.54
C LEU A 179 -6.43 0.51 -22.38
N VAL A 180 -7.67 0.84 -22.02
CA VAL A 180 -8.88 0.40 -22.75
C VAL A 180 -9.70 1.64 -23.10
N SER A 181 -10.08 1.77 -24.37
CA SER A 181 -11.04 2.77 -24.82
C SER A 181 -12.25 2.09 -25.41
N ILE A 182 -13.42 2.31 -24.81
CA ILE A 182 -14.69 1.75 -25.27
C ILE A 182 -15.48 2.84 -25.98
N SER A 183 -15.73 2.64 -27.28
CA SER A 183 -16.64 3.46 -28.06
C SER A 183 -18.07 2.97 -27.89
N SER A 184 -18.99 3.89 -27.65
CA SER A 184 -20.42 3.63 -27.60
C SER A 184 -20.93 2.98 -28.89
N ILE A 185 -21.93 2.12 -28.76
CA ILE A 185 -22.67 1.54 -29.86
C ILE A 185 -23.42 2.67 -30.56
N PRO A 186 -23.22 2.90 -31.88
CA PRO A 186 -23.89 3.98 -32.61
C PRO A 186 -25.41 3.92 -32.51
N ASP A 187 -26.12 5.05 -32.56
CA ASP A 187 -27.60 5.07 -32.58
C ASP A 187 -28.14 4.46 -33.88
N VAL A 188 -28.26 3.12 -33.89
CA VAL A 188 -28.65 2.38 -35.11
C VAL A 188 -30.06 2.76 -35.58
N TYR A 189 -30.91 3.29 -34.69
CA TYR A 189 -32.23 3.76 -35.04
C TYR A 189 -32.21 4.86 -36.12
N SER A 190 -31.21 5.73 -36.08
CA SER A 190 -31.04 6.83 -37.03
C SER A 190 -30.82 6.35 -38.47
N LEU A 191 -30.23 5.17 -38.67
CA LEU A 191 -30.03 4.58 -40.00
C LEU A 191 -31.34 4.49 -40.79
N TRP A 192 -32.43 4.13 -40.13
CA TRP A 192 -33.76 4.09 -40.74
C TRP A 192 -34.14 5.47 -41.31
N TYR A 193 -33.93 6.52 -40.53
CA TYR A 193 -34.27 7.90 -40.91
C TYR A 193 -33.37 8.47 -41.99
N VAL A 194 -32.07 8.17 -41.94
CA VAL A 194 -31.08 8.68 -42.89
C VAL A 194 -31.26 8.01 -44.27
N ARG A 195 -31.38 6.67 -44.30
CA ARG A 195 -31.19 5.88 -45.53
C ARG A 195 -32.44 5.21 -46.09
N GLY A 196 -33.55 5.10 -45.35
CA GLY A 196 -34.72 4.41 -45.90
C GLY A 196 -36.11 4.92 -45.52
N ALA A 197 -36.29 5.85 -44.60
CA ALA A 197 -37.62 6.30 -44.19
C ALA A 197 -38.45 6.84 -45.37
N ALA A 198 -39.64 6.26 -45.60
CA ALA A 198 -40.64 6.79 -46.53
C ALA A 198 -41.37 7.99 -45.89
N HIS A 199 -41.42 9.13 -46.59
CA HIS A 199 -42.12 10.31 -46.09
C HIS A 199 -43.64 10.17 -46.31
N ARG A 200 -44.48 10.44 -45.29
CA ARG A 200 -45.92 10.65 -45.52
C ARG A 200 -46.08 11.82 -46.50
N GLY A 201 -46.77 11.59 -47.62
CA GLY A 201 -46.97 12.58 -48.69
C GLY A 201 -46.00 12.49 -49.88
N GLU A 202 -45.10 11.51 -49.96
CA GLU A 202 -44.49 11.12 -51.24
C GLU A 202 -45.55 10.42 -52.11
N GLN A 203 -46.09 11.13 -53.11
CA GLN A 203 -46.87 10.50 -54.17
C GLN A 203 -45.94 9.59 -54.97
N PHE A 204 -46.31 8.31 -55.06
CA PHE A 204 -45.79 7.41 -56.08
C PHE A 204 -46.17 7.97 -57.45
N PRO A 205 -45.23 8.22 -58.38
CA PRO A 205 -45.61 8.29 -59.77
C PRO A 205 -45.90 6.85 -60.21
N PHE A 206 -47.15 6.42 -60.00
CA PHE A 206 -47.71 5.42 -60.89
C PHE A 206 -47.92 6.11 -62.24
N VAL A 207 -47.56 5.44 -63.33
CA VAL A 207 -47.69 5.97 -64.68
C VAL A 207 -49.17 6.27 -64.94
N GLY A 208 -49.51 7.56 -65.09
CA GLY A 208 -50.84 8.01 -65.51
C GLY A 208 -51.61 8.83 -64.45
N PHE A 209 -51.86 10.09 -64.79
CA PHE A 209 -52.76 11.08 -64.17
C PHE A 209 -52.20 11.97 -63.03
N VAL A 210 -51.98 13.23 -63.41
CA VAL A 210 -51.77 14.39 -62.54
C VAL A 210 -53.10 14.79 -61.91
N VAL A 211 -53.18 14.82 -60.58
CA VAL A 211 -54.19 15.59 -59.86
C VAL A 211 -53.48 16.64 -59.02
N SER A 212 -53.68 17.90 -59.39
CA SER A 212 -53.17 19.09 -58.72
C SER A 212 -53.68 19.17 -57.27
N GLY A 213 -52.78 19.15 -56.30
CA GLY A 213 -53.09 19.38 -54.88
C GLY A 213 -51.88 19.91 -54.13
N ARG A 214 -51.94 21.21 -53.77
CA ARG A 214 -51.06 22.04 -52.92
C ARG A 214 -49.70 21.45 -52.54
N GLU A 215 -48.66 21.98 -53.21
CA GLU A 215 -47.27 21.89 -52.82
C GLU A 215 -47.04 22.60 -51.48
N GLY A 216 -46.63 21.84 -50.45
CA GLY A 216 -45.79 22.40 -49.39
C GLY A 216 -44.36 22.57 -49.92
N PRO A 217 -43.54 23.48 -49.36
CA PRO A 217 -42.22 23.78 -49.87
C PRO A 217 -41.31 22.54 -49.77
N ARG A 218 -41.15 21.83 -50.89
CA ARG A 218 -40.18 20.74 -51.03
C ARG A 218 -38.88 21.34 -51.54
N ALA A 219 -37.81 21.26 -50.74
CA ALA A 219 -36.47 21.38 -51.27
C ALA A 219 -36.28 20.32 -52.37
N PRO A 220 -35.75 20.67 -53.56
CA PRO A 220 -35.49 19.70 -54.62
C PRO A 220 -34.39 18.73 -54.16
N ARG A 221 -34.74 17.45 -53.98
CA ARG A 221 -33.75 16.39 -53.72
C ARG A 221 -33.15 15.88 -55.02
N SER A 222 -31.88 15.50 -54.99
CA SER A 222 -31.20 14.95 -56.16
C SER A 222 -31.78 13.57 -56.55
N PHE A 223 -31.76 13.25 -57.84
CA PHE A 223 -32.21 11.95 -58.36
C PHE A 223 -31.43 10.77 -57.73
N ALA A 224 -30.14 10.96 -57.42
CA ALA A 224 -29.28 9.97 -56.80
C ALA A 224 -29.72 9.62 -55.36
N GLU A 225 -30.07 10.62 -54.54
CA GLU A 225 -30.56 10.41 -53.17
C GLU A 225 -31.85 9.56 -53.15
N ASN A 226 -32.76 9.82 -54.10
CA ASN A 226 -34.01 9.07 -54.23
C ASN A 226 -33.77 7.61 -54.68
N ASN A 227 -32.75 7.36 -55.52
CA ASN A 227 -32.41 6.00 -55.95
C ASN A 227 -31.75 5.19 -54.83
N ASN A 228 -30.85 5.80 -54.06
CA ASN A 228 -30.18 5.14 -52.92
C ASN A 228 -31.19 4.68 -51.86
N LYS A 229 -32.17 5.52 -51.52
CA LYS A 229 -33.23 5.17 -50.56
C LYS A 229 -34.13 4.05 -51.07
N ARG A 230 -34.43 4.02 -52.37
CA ARG A 230 -35.19 2.93 -53.00
C ARG A 230 -34.41 1.62 -52.97
N ALA A 231 -33.13 1.66 -53.33
CA ALA A 231 -32.24 0.49 -53.27
C ALA A 231 -32.12 -0.06 -51.84
N ALA A 232 -31.93 0.81 -50.85
CA ALA A 232 -31.90 0.43 -49.43
C ALA A 232 -33.19 -0.28 -49.00
N ARG A 233 -34.37 0.29 -49.29
CA ARG A 233 -35.67 -0.33 -48.95
C ARG A 233 -35.84 -1.71 -49.58
N ILE A 234 -35.48 -1.87 -50.86
CA ILE A 234 -35.54 -3.16 -51.56
C ILE A 234 -34.58 -4.15 -50.89
N MET A 235 -33.34 -3.73 -50.64
CA MET A 235 -32.32 -4.58 -50.04
C MET A 235 -32.71 -5.04 -48.63
N TRP A 236 -33.18 -4.14 -47.77
CA TRP A 236 -33.57 -4.43 -46.39
C TRP A 236 -34.81 -5.35 -46.28
N ASP A 237 -35.75 -5.27 -47.22
CA ASP A 237 -36.99 -6.08 -47.20
C ASP A 237 -36.86 -7.40 -47.96
N THR A 238 -36.02 -7.45 -48.99
CA THR A 238 -36.03 -8.53 -50.01
C THR A 238 -34.76 -9.37 -50.02
N LEU A 239 -33.61 -8.81 -49.63
CA LEU A 239 -32.34 -9.51 -49.68
C LEU A 239 -31.97 -9.97 -48.25
N GLY A 240 -31.82 -11.29 -48.06
CA GLY A 240 -31.44 -11.89 -46.78
C GLY A 240 -30.01 -11.56 -46.30
N VAL A 241 -29.33 -10.63 -46.98
CA VAL A 241 -27.94 -10.22 -46.73
C VAL A 241 -27.81 -9.08 -45.70
N VAL A 242 -28.92 -8.44 -45.30
CA VAL A 242 -28.89 -7.30 -44.36
C VAL A 242 -29.13 -7.81 -42.94
N PRO A 243 -28.16 -7.67 -42.02
CA PRO A 243 -28.16 -8.38 -40.74
C PRO A 243 -29.10 -7.79 -39.66
N CYS A 244 -29.79 -6.67 -39.90
CA CYS A 244 -30.53 -5.92 -38.86
C CYS A 244 -32.06 -5.91 -39.04
N LYS A 245 -32.70 -7.08 -39.15
CA LYS A 245 -34.17 -7.17 -39.35
C LYS A 245 -34.97 -6.66 -38.14
N SER A 246 -34.47 -6.85 -36.93
CA SER A 246 -35.00 -6.25 -35.69
C SER A 246 -35.31 -4.76 -35.86
N LEU A 247 -34.46 -4.02 -36.58
CA LEU A 247 -34.66 -2.61 -36.87
C LEU A 247 -35.34 -2.36 -38.24
N LEU A 248 -34.79 -2.92 -39.33
CA LEU A 248 -35.04 -2.45 -40.69
C LEU A 248 -36.23 -3.12 -41.40
N PHE A 249 -36.78 -4.22 -40.84
CA PHE A 249 -37.89 -4.95 -41.44
C PHE A 249 -39.14 -4.07 -41.68
N ARG A 250 -39.86 -4.30 -42.79
CA ARG A 250 -40.97 -3.43 -43.26
C ARG A 250 -40.54 -1.95 -43.35
N PRO A 251 -39.61 -1.63 -44.25
CA PRO A 251 -39.18 -0.24 -44.46
C PRO A 251 -40.25 0.59 -45.20
N ASN A 252 -41.16 -0.05 -45.93
CA ASN A 252 -42.21 0.68 -46.66
C ASN A 252 -43.31 1.31 -45.76
N VAL A 253 -43.35 1.01 -44.47
CA VAL A 253 -44.29 1.65 -43.53
C VAL A 253 -43.89 3.12 -43.34
N PRO A 254 -44.72 4.11 -43.76
CA PRO A 254 -44.37 5.52 -43.66
C PRO A 254 -44.14 5.90 -42.20
N ARG A 255 -43.08 6.69 -41.97
CA ARG A 255 -42.83 7.28 -40.65
C ARG A 255 -44.01 8.16 -40.20
N ASN A 256 -44.14 8.42 -38.90
CA ASN A 256 -44.96 9.55 -38.48
C ASN A 256 -44.49 10.82 -39.19
N ALA A 257 -45.41 11.66 -39.67
CA ALA A 257 -45.05 12.94 -40.29
C ALA A 257 -44.54 13.96 -39.25
N GLY A 258 -44.85 13.74 -37.98
CA GLY A 258 -44.43 14.58 -36.85
C GLY A 258 -43.07 14.22 -36.26
N PRO A 259 -42.55 15.06 -35.36
CA PRO A 259 -41.27 14.83 -34.68
C PRO A 259 -41.36 13.74 -33.60
N THR A 260 -42.58 13.37 -33.18
CA THR A 260 -42.87 12.32 -32.21
C THR A 260 -43.22 10.99 -32.88
N PRO A 261 -42.76 9.85 -32.35
CA PRO A 261 -43.14 8.55 -32.88
C PRO A 261 -44.65 8.25 -32.75
N ASP A 262 -45.23 7.53 -33.72
CA ASP A 262 -46.64 7.11 -33.67
C ASP A 262 -46.79 5.86 -32.75
N PRO A 263 -47.49 5.96 -31.60
CA PRO A 263 -47.62 4.85 -30.67
C PRO A 263 -48.45 3.69 -31.22
N THR A 264 -49.26 3.93 -32.25
CA THR A 264 -50.11 2.90 -32.87
C THR A 264 -49.40 2.11 -33.96
N ASN A 265 -48.23 2.57 -34.41
CA ASN A 265 -47.46 1.91 -35.46
C ASN A 265 -46.50 0.86 -34.89
N SER A 266 -46.85 -0.42 -35.05
CA SER A 266 -46.08 -1.55 -34.52
C SER A 266 -44.64 -1.61 -35.04
N ALA A 267 -44.37 -1.17 -36.27
CA ALA A 267 -43.03 -1.15 -36.82
C ALA A 267 -42.18 0.01 -36.23
N GLU A 268 -42.81 1.13 -35.90
CA GLU A 268 -42.14 2.25 -35.23
C GLU A 268 -41.85 1.91 -33.75
N GLN A 269 -42.80 1.31 -33.06
CA GLN A 269 -42.62 0.80 -31.70
C GLN A 269 -41.50 -0.24 -31.60
N ARG A 270 -41.40 -1.17 -32.56
CA ARG A 270 -40.28 -2.12 -32.64
C ARG A 270 -38.93 -1.42 -32.72
N ARG A 271 -38.80 -0.42 -33.60
CA ARG A 271 -37.55 0.33 -33.74
C ARG A 271 -37.20 1.10 -32.46
N LEU A 272 -38.19 1.68 -31.78
CA LEU A 272 -37.96 2.34 -30.49
C LEU A 272 -37.46 1.36 -29.43
N ARG A 273 -38.00 0.14 -29.36
CA ARG A 273 -37.48 -0.89 -28.44
C ARG A 273 -36.04 -1.25 -28.74
N VAL A 274 -35.66 -1.38 -30.02
CA VAL A 274 -34.25 -1.58 -30.41
C VAL A 274 -33.38 -0.41 -29.94
N ARG A 275 -33.84 0.84 -30.10
CA ARG A 275 -33.10 2.02 -29.61
C ARG A 275 -32.97 2.05 -28.09
N SER A 276 -34.05 1.75 -27.36
CA SER A 276 -34.00 1.65 -25.89
C SER A 276 -33.01 0.58 -25.43
N HIS A 277 -32.95 -0.55 -26.13
CA HIS A 277 -31.96 -1.60 -25.87
C HIS A 277 -30.53 -1.14 -26.18
N ASN A 278 -30.33 -0.36 -27.25
CA ASN A 278 -29.04 0.25 -27.58
C ASN A 278 -28.53 1.17 -26.47
N ILE A 279 -29.41 2.04 -25.95
CA ILE A 279 -29.09 2.96 -24.86
C ILE A 279 -28.70 2.16 -23.61
N ALA A 280 -29.48 1.15 -23.24
CA ALA A 280 -29.18 0.30 -22.08
C ALA A 280 -27.86 -0.50 -22.24
N LEU A 281 -27.51 -0.94 -23.45
CA LEU A 281 -26.21 -1.55 -23.70
C LEU A 281 -25.06 -0.55 -23.53
N ASN A 282 -25.23 0.70 -23.97
CA ASN A 282 -24.23 1.76 -23.75
C ASN A 282 -24.08 2.12 -22.26
N GLU A 283 -25.18 2.13 -21.49
CA GLU A 283 -25.11 2.29 -20.03
C GLU A 283 -24.29 1.17 -19.38
N ILE A 284 -24.46 -0.08 -19.80
CA ILE A 284 -23.64 -1.21 -19.33
C ILE A 284 -22.16 -0.99 -19.67
N LEU A 285 -21.85 -0.58 -20.90
CA LEU A 285 -20.46 -0.31 -21.31
C LEU A 285 -19.83 0.79 -20.47
N ALA A 286 -20.55 1.89 -20.23
CA ALA A 286 -20.09 3.00 -19.41
C ALA A 286 -19.84 2.59 -17.95
N GLU A 287 -20.82 1.92 -17.31
CA GLU A 287 -20.74 1.51 -15.91
C GLU A 287 -19.61 0.52 -15.65
N GLU A 288 -19.47 -0.51 -16.50
CA GLU A 288 -18.41 -1.52 -16.30
C GLU A 288 -17.03 -0.95 -16.63
N CYS A 289 -16.93 0.02 -17.55
CA CYS A 289 -15.69 0.73 -17.83
C CYS A 289 -15.28 1.63 -16.67
N ALA A 290 -16.20 2.40 -16.09
CA ALA A 290 -15.94 3.26 -14.93
C ALA A 290 -15.45 2.48 -13.69
N ALA A 291 -15.74 1.18 -13.60
CA ALA A 291 -15.25 0.31 -12.52
C ALA A 291 -13.80 -0.19 -12.73
N MET A 292 -13.16 0.14 -13.86
CA MET A 292 -11.80 -0.27 -14.20
C MET A 292 -10.90 0.96 -14.39
N LEU A 293 -9.85 1.05 -13.57
CA LEU A 293 -8.86 2.15 -13.54
C LEU A 293 -8.37 2.62 -14.92
N ARG A 294 -8.11 1.67 -15.82
CA ARG A 294 -7.48 1.92 -17.14
C ARG A 294 -8.49 1.97 -18.28
N CYS A 295 -9.78 2.02 -17.98
CA CYS A 295 -10.84 2.03 -18.99
C CYS A 295 -11.45 3.42 -19.12
N ARG A 296 -11.54 3.90 -20.36
CA ARG A 296 -12.20 5.15 -20.74
C ARG A 296 -13.36 4.86 -21.69
N PHE A 297 -14.55 5.35 -21.33
CA PHE A 297 -15.71 5.35 -22.21
C PHE A 297 -15.74 6.65 -23.02
N ASP A 298 -16.31 6.61 -24.23
CA ASP A 298 -16.38 7.78 -25.13
C ASP A 298 -17.49 8.80 -24.78
N ASP A 299 -18.08 8.68 -23.59
CA ASP A 299 -19.21 9.50 -23.13
C ASP A 299 -20.33 9.64 -24.18
N HIS A 300 -20.66 8.53 -24.86
CA HIS A 300 -21.68 8.45 -25.91
C HIS A 300 -21.36 9.20 -27.21
N ALA A 301 -20.13 9.66 -27.43
CA ALA A 301 -19.79 10.47 -28.59
C ALA A 301 -20.08 9.77 -29.94
N VAL A 302 -19.83 8.46 -30.07
CA VAL A 302 -20.19 7.69 -31.28
C VAL A 302 -21.71 7.52 -31.43
N PHE A 303 -22.43 7.27 -30.33
CA PHE A 303 -23.89 7.22 -30.33
C PHE A 303 -24.48 8.54 -30.83
N ASP A 304 -24.01 9.66 -30.29
CA ASP A 304 -24.48 11.01 -30.58
C ASP A 304 -24.12 11.48 -31.99
N LEU A 305 -22.91 11.17 -32.48
CA LEU A 305 -22.51 11.46 -33.87
C LEU A 305 -23.54 10.94 -34.87
N VAL A 306 -24.03 9.73 -34.64
CA VAL A 306 -24.97 9.04 -35.53
C VAL A 306 -26.43 9.36 -35.19
N SER A 307 -26.69 9.95 -34.02
CA SER A 307 -28.03 10.36 -33.64
C SER A 307 -28.50 11.56 -34.45
N ASN A 308 -29.75 11.50 -34.91
CA ASN A 308 -30.42 12.64 -35.54
C ASN A 308 -31.48 13.25 -34.62
N ARG A 309 -31.25 13.12 -33.31
CA ARG A 309 -32.17 13.50 -32.25
C ARG A 309 -31.47 14.40 -31.25
N ASP A 310 -32.24 15.24 -30.58
CA ASP A 310 -31.75 16.00 -29.43
C ASP A 310 -31.70 15.13 -28.16
N ALA A 311 -31.26 15.73 -27.05
CA ALA A 311 -31.13 15.06 -25.76
C ALA A 311 -32.47 14.53 -25.22
N GLU A 312 -33.59 15.19 -25.56
CA GLU A 312 -34.94 14.76 -25.24
C GLU A 312 -35.44 13.63 -26.17
N GLY A 313 -34.63 13.22 -27.14
CA GLY A 313 -34.93 12.16 -28.09
C GLY A 313 -35.85 12.58 -29.23
N MET A 314 -36.08 13.87 -29.43
CA MET A 314 -36.90 14.42 -30.50
C MET A 314 -36.08 14.54 -31.79
N LEU A 315 -36.73 14.29 -32.93
CA LEU A 315 -36.05 14.39 -34.23
C LEU A 315 -35.61 15.83 -34.51
N LEU A 316 -34.33 16.04 -34.83
CA LEU A 316 -33.81 17.34 -35.24
C LEU A 316 -34.50 17.79 -36.54
N ALA A 317 -35.14 18.96 -36.49
CA ALA A 317 -35.95 19.49 -37.57
C ALA A 317 -35.10 19.86 -38.81
N ASP A 318 -33.89 20.34 -38.57
CA ASP A 318 -32.93 20.70 -39.60
C ASP A 318 -31.93 19.56 -39.83
N LYS A 319 -31.79 19.14 -41.09
CA LYS A 319 -30.87 18.07 -41.48
C LYS A 319 -29.42 18.53 -41.53
N GLU A 320 -29.18 19.84 -41.63
CA GLU A 320 -27.81 20.39 -41.60
C GLU A 320 -27.15 20.14 -40.23
N GLN A 321 -27.95 19.91 -39.19
CA GLN A 321 -27.49 19.57 -37.84
C GLN A 321 -27.12 18.10 -37.67
N TRP A 322 -27.37 17.24 -38.68
CA TRP A 322 -27.10 15.81 -38.56
C TRP A 322 -25.61 15.53 -38.74
N GLY A 323 -24.96 15.02 -37.69
CA GLY A 323 -23.55 14.62 -37.73
C GLY A 323 -23.26 13.49 -38.72
N PHE A 324 -24.25 12.62 -38.97
CA PHE A 324 -24.17 11.50 -39.90
C PHE A 324 -25.29 11.54 -40.95
N THR A 325 -24.91 11.41 -42.22
CA THR A 325 -25.78 11.68 -43.38
C THR A 325 -25.81 10.52 -44.37
N ASP A 326 -26.59 10.63 -45.44
CA ASP A 326 -26.77 9.57 -46.45
C ASP A 326 -25.45 9.17 -47.15
N ASP A 327 -24.53 10.12 -47.31
CA ASP A 327 -23.20 9.89 -47.91
C ASP A 327 -22.23 9.17 -46.97
N ASP A 328 -22.52 9.22 -45.66
CA ASP A 328 -21.72 8.56 -44.64
C ASP A 328 -22.08 7.06 -44.51
N ILE A 329 -23.05 6.58 -45.31
CA ILE A 329 -23.50 5.18 -45.37
C ILE A 329 -23.09 4.57 -46.70
N SER A 330 -22.54 3.36 -46.66
CA SER A 330 -22.11 2.65 -47.86
C SER A 330 -23.26 2.47 -48.85
N THR A 331 -23.00 2.68 -50.13
CA THR A 331 -23.94 2.35 -51.21
C THR A 331 -23.87 0.88 -51.61
N GLN A 332 -22.97 0.08 -51.02
CA GLN A 332 -22.88 -1.34 -51.32
C GLN A 332 -23.94 -2.16 -50.59
N ASP A 333 -24.06 -1.93 -49.28
CA ASP A 333 -24.98 -2.66 -48.40
C ASP A 333 -26.06 -1.76 -47.78
N HIS A 334 -25.98 -0.45 -48.00
CA HIS A 334 -26.88 0.55 -47.41
C HIS A 334 -27.03 0.40 -45.90
N PHE A 335 -25.99 -0.09 -45.21
CA PHE A 335 -26.04 -0.40 -43.78
C PHE A 335 -24.80 0.09 -43.04
N HIS A 336 -23.61 -0.33 -43.47
CA HIS A 336 -22.37 0.03 -42.80
C HIS A 336 -21.92 1.45 -43.14
N PRO A 337 -21.07 2.07 -42.29
CA PRO A 337 -20.41 3.33 -42.63
C PRO A 337 -19.67 3.26 -43.96
N SER A 338 -19.82 4.28 -44.80
CA SER A 338 -18.98 4.47 -45.99
C SER A 338 -17.55 4.83 -45.59
N PHE A 339 -16.63 4.97 -46.54
CA PHE A 339 -15.28 5.50 -46.25
C PHE A 339 -15.33 6.88 -45.56
N ARG A 340 -16.28 7.74 -45.95
CA ARG A 340 -16.51 9.02 -45.29
C ARG A 340 -17.04 8.83 -43.86
N GLY A 341 -17.96 7.88 -43.66
CA GLY A 341 -18.47 7.52 -42.34
C GLY A 341 -17.39 6.96 -41.41
N GLN A 342 -16.52 6.08 -41.92
CA GLN A 342 -15.36 5.56 -41.18
C GLN A 342 -14.40 6.68 -40.75
N ARG A 343 -14.14 7.65 -41.62
CA ARG A 343 -13.34 8.84 -41.25
C ARG A 343 -13.98 9.65 -40.13
N LYS A 344 -15.30 9.89 -40.18
CA LYS A 344 -16.01 10.59 -39.10
C LYS A 344 -15.99 9.82 -37.78
N LEU A 345 -16.11 8.49 -37.84
CA LEU A 345 -15.97 7.65 -36.64
C LEU A 345 -14.56 7.77 -36.05
N ALA A 346 -13.52 7.74 -36.88
CA ALA A 346 -12.15 7.93 -36.41
C ALA A 346 -11.95 9.30 -35.73
N GLU A 347 -12.49 10.35 -36.34
CA GLU A 347 -12.43 11.72 -35.80
C GLU A 347 -13.13 11.84 -34.43
N VAL A 348 -14.35 11.32 -34.30
CA VAL A 348 -15.10 11.45 -33.03
C VAL A 348 -14.49 10.59 -31.93
N VAL A 349 -14.05 9.36 -32.23
CA VAL A 349 -13.43 8.49 -31.22
C VAL A 349 -12.08 9.05 -30.78
N TRP A 350 -11.32 9.66 -31.70
CA TRP A 350 -10.09 10.35 -31.36
C TRP A 350 -10.35 11.53 -30.41
N ALA A 351 -11.33 12.36 -30.71
CA ALA A 351 -11.65 13.54 -29.93
C ALA A 351 -12.23 13.22 -28.53
N ALA A 352 -13.00 12.13 -28.40
CA ALA A 352 -13.57 11.68 -27.13
C ALA A 352 -12.62 10.81 -26.29
N GLY A 353 -11.54 10.32 -26.91
CA GLY A 353 -10.55 9.45 -26.29
C GLY A 353 -9.56 10.17 -25.38
N HIS A 354 -8.42 9.53 -25.16
CA HIS A 354 -7.31 10.12 -24.41
C HIS A 354 -6.66 11.26 -25.20
N ASP A 355 -6.30 12.34 -24.52
CA ASP A 355 -5.46 13.39 -25.09
C ASP A 355 -3.99 12.98 -25.04
N TRP A 356 -3.50 12.39 -26.12
CA TRP A 356 -2.10 11.95 -26.23
C TRP A 356 -1.09 13.10 -26.34
N THR A 357 -1.54 14.35 -26.33
CA THR A 357 -0.65 15.52 -26.24
C THR A 357 -0.38 15.95 -24.80
N ASP A 358 -1.18 15.45 -23.86
CA ASP A 358 -0.93 15.58 -22.44
C ASP A 358 0.21 14.65 -22.00
N THR A 359 1.25 15.23 -21.44
CA THR A 359 2.43 14.51 -20.94
C THR A 359 2.72 14.82 -19.47
N GLU A 360 1.82 15.53 -18.80
CA GLU A 360 1.98 15.87 -17.38
C GLU A 360 1.33 14.74 -16.55
N PRO A 361 2.10 14.00 -15.75
CA PRO A 361 1.53 12.97 -14.91
C PRO A 361 0.98 13.54 -13.60
N PRO A 362 0.09 12.81 -12.90
CA PRO A 362 -0.39 13.21 -11.58
C PRO A 362 0.74 13.47 -10.57
N VAL A 363 0.57 14.48 -9.72
CA VAL A 363 1.48 14.78 -8.62
C VAL A 363 0.98 14.15 -7.33
N GLY A 364 1.82 13.33 -6.69
CA GLY A 364 1.50 12.60 -5.47
C GLY A 364 1.88 13.34 -4.18
N TYR A 365 1.09 13.09 -3.14
CA TYR A 365 1.28 13.61 -1.79
C TYR A 365 0.99 12.49 -0.80
N ALA A 366 1.65 12.49 0.37
CA ALA A 366 1.41 11.50 1.40
C ALA A 366 1.51 12.07 2.82
N SER A 367 0.81 11.42 3.74
CA SER A 367 0.90 11.66 5.18
C SER A 367 0.75 10.35 5.94
N VAL A 368 1.32 10.28 7.14
CA VAL A 368 1.24 9.11 8.03
C VAL A 368 0.42 9.44 9.28
N ARG A 369 -0.32 8.44 9.77
CA ARG A 369 -1.14 8.52 10.98
C ARG A 369 -0.82 7.33 11.91
N PRO A 370 -0.55 7.56 13.21
CA PRO A 370 -0.44 8.87 13.85
C PRO A 370 0.70 9.70 13.24
N ALA A 371 0.55 11.03 13.27
CA ALA A 371 1.64 11.90 12.83
C ALA A 371 2.86 11.65 13.74
N PRO A 372 4.09 11.67 13.22
CA PRO A 372 5.28 11.63 14.06
C PRO A 372 5.19 12.80 15.05
N GLU A 373 5.31 12.52 16.35
CA GLU A 373 5.21 13.55 17.38
C GLU A 373 6.40 14.50 17.23
N ALA A 374 6.14 15.80 17.08
CA ALA A 374 7.22 16.78 16.85
C ALA A 374 8.14 16.95 18.07
N ASP A 375 7.68 16.62 19.28
CA ASP A 375 8.39 16.83 20.55
C ASP A 375 8.03 15.78 21.64
N GLY A 376 7.43 14.65 21.26
CA GLY A 376 7.19 13.49 22.14
C GLY A 376 8.16 12.35 21.82
N PRO A 377 8.24 11.27 22.61
CA PRO A 377 9.11 10.13 22.31
C PRO A 377 8.56 9.31 21.14
N SER A 378 8.15 9.94 20.03
CA SER A 378 8.24 9.31 18.71
C SER A 378 9.73 9.26 18.33
N SER A 379 10.47 8.44 19.08
CA SER A 379 11.05 7.22 18.56
C SER A 379 11.62 7.37 17.16
N HIS A 380 12.96 7.50 17.08
CA HIS A 380 13.87 7.62 15.93
C HIS A 380 13.40 7.05 14.56
N GLY A 381 12.25 7.51 14.07
CA GLY A 381 11.53 6.97 12.91
C GLY A 381 10.66 5.71 13.13
N TRP A 382 10.42 5.24 14.36
CA TRP A 382 9.68 3.99 14.65
C TRP A 382 8.29 4.22 15.27
N TYR A 383 7.43 3.21 15.23
CA TYR A 383 6.09 3.21 15.82
C TYR A 383 5.86 1.94 16.65
N THR A 384 5.16 2.04 17.77
CA THR A 384 4.84 0.89 18.65
C THR A 384 3.58 0.12 18.26
N GLY A 385 2.96 0.48 17.13
CA GLY A 385 1.70 -0.10 16.70
C GLY A 385 1.33 0.27 15.26
N PRO A 386 0.12 -0.09 14.82
CA PRO A 386 -0.32 0.10 13.44
C PRO A 386 -0.22 1.55 12.96
N VAL A 387 0.26 1.71 11.72
CA VAL A 387 0.38 3.01 11.04
C VAL A 387 -0.53 3.02 9.82
N THR A 388 -1.26 4.11 9.61
CA THR A 388 -2.02 4.35 8.39
C THR A 388 -1.29 5.37 7.51
N VAL A 389 -1.02 4.99 6.26
CA VAL A 389 -0.47 5.90 5.25
C VAL A 389 -1.61 6.39 4.38
N ASP A 390 -1.84 7.69 4.37
CA ASP A 390 -2.75 8.34 3.42
C ASP A 390 -1.95 8.86 2.24
N VAL A 391 -2.35 8.49 1.02
CA VAL A 391 -1.75 8.99 -0.21
C VAL A 391 -2.86 9.59 -1.07
N TRP A 392 -2.62 10.75 -1.66
CA TRP A 392 -3.53 11.37 -2.61
C TRP A 392 -2.77 12.01 -3.76
N PHE A 393 -3.44 12.13 -4.90
CA PHE A 393 -2.85 12.68 -6.12
C PHE A 393 -3.68 13.84 -6.63
N ARG A 394 -3.04 14.71 -7.42
CA ARG A 394 -3.71 15.80 -8.13
C ARG A 394 -3.19 15.88 -9.53
N ASP A 395 -4.07 16.24 -10.44
CA ASP A 395 -3.77 16.41 -11.84
C ASP A 395 -4.77 17.41 -12.45
N ASP A 396 -4.33 18.24 -13.40
CA ASP A 396 -5.18 19.23 -14.05
C ASP A 396 -6.14 18.60 -15.08
N ALA A 397 -5.72 17.51 -15.75
CA ALA A 397 -6.58 16.70 -16.60
C ALA A 397 -7.48 15.77 -15.78
N GLY A 398 -7.06 15.44 -14.56
CA GLY A 398 -7.83 14.71 -13.57
C GLY A 398 -7.29 13.30 -13.32
N VAL A 399 -7.47 12.79 -12.10
CA VAL A 399 -6.94 11.49 -11.67
C VAL A 399 -7.97 10.39 -11.94
N SER A 400 -7.59 9.36 -12.71
CA SER A 400 -8.40 8.16 -12.92
C SER A 400 -8.39 7.23 -11.70
N GLY A 401 -7.23 7.11 -11.05
CA GLY A 401 -7.15 6.46 -9.75
C GLY A 401 -5.73 6.09 -9.34
N VAL A 402 -5.62 5.23 -8.32
CA VAL A 402 -4.37 4.91 -7.64
C VAL A 402 -4.05 3.43 -7.68
N GLU A 403 -2.79 3.12 -7.96
CA GLU A 403 -2.19 1.80 -7.79
C GLU A 403 -1.27 1.82 -6.56
N TYR A 404 -1.36 0.82 -5.68
CA TYR A 404 -0.49 0.73 -4.49
C TYR A 404 -0.07 -0.69 -4.12
N ARG A 405 1.04 -0.79 -3.38
CA ARG A 405 1.53 -2.04 -2.78
C ARG A 405 2.32 -1.75 -1.51
N ILE A 406 2.43 -2.76 -0.63
CA ILE A 406 3.26 -2.71 0.58
C ILE A 406 4.49 -3.58 0.32
N LEU A 407 5.66 -2.96 0.25
CA LEU A 407 6.95 -3.61 0.06
C LEU A 407 7.63 -3.87 1.41
N ARG A 408 8.40 -4.95 1.50
CA ARG A 408 9.20 -5.33 2.67
C ARG A 408 10.61 -5.71 2.23
N PRO A 409 11.62 -5.63 3.12
CA PRO A 409 12.99 -6.02 2.80
C PRO A 409 13.09 -7.45 2.24
N ALA A 410 12.32 -8.39 2.79
CA ALA A 410 12.28 -9.78 2.34
C ALA A 410 11.78 -9.96 0.89
N ASP A 411 11.03 -9.01 0.33
CA ASP A 411 10.56 -9.08 -1.05
C ASP A 411 11.68 -8.79 -2.06
N GLU A 412 12.68 -7.98 -1.68
CA GLU A 412 13.87 -7.77 -2.52
C GLU A 412 14.75 -9.02 -2.56
N GLU A 413 14.90 -9.69 -1.41
CA GLU A 413 15.71 -10.91 -1.30
C GLU A 413 15.15 -12.07 -2.13
N SER A 414 13.82 -12.18 -2.23
CA SER A 414 13.16 -13.20 -3.05
C SER A 414 13.13 -12.84 -4.53
N GLY A 415 13.38 -11.58 -4.89
CA GLY A 415 13.16 -11.04 -6.24
C GLY A 415 11.70 -11.10 -6.70
N SER A 416 10.75 -11.34 -5.79
CA SER A 416 9.34 -11.46 -6.14
C SER A 416 8.66 -10.09 -6.11
N GLU A 417 8.33 -9.55 -7.28
CA GLU A 417 7.61 -8.30 -7.37
C GLU A 417 6.17 -8.47 -6.87
N ARG A 418 5.77 -7.64 -5.89
CA ARG A 418 4.39 -7.65 -5.40
C ARG A 418 3.46 -7.00 -6.43
N PRO A 419 2.31 -7.62 -6.73
CA PRO A 419 1.34 -7.05 -7.65
C PRO A 419 0.73 -5.77 -7.07
N TRP A 420 0.38 -4.86 -7.95
CA TRP A 420 -0.33 -3.64 -7.61
C TRP A 420 -1.78 -3.94 -7.22
N SER A 421 -2.22 -3.38 -6.09
CA SER A 421 -3.64 -3.17 -5.82
C SER A 421 -4.11 -1.92 -6.56
N GLN A 422 -5.33 -1.92 -7.10
CA GLN A 422 -5.88 -0.80 -7.89
C GLN A 422 -7.16 -0.26 -7.26
N VAL A 423 -7.29 1.06 -7.20
CA VAL A 423 -8.45 1.77 -6.65
C VAL A 423 -8.86 2.91 -7.58
N VAL A 424 -10.14 2.97 -7.96
CA VAL A 424 -10.72 4.09 -8.73
C VAL A 424 -11.13 5.19 -7.76
N ASP A 425 -10.12 5.89 -7.24
CA ASP A 425 -10.23 7.04 -6.34
C ASP A 425 -8.90 7.82 -6.43
N GLU A 426 -8.94 9.14 -6.23
CA GLU A 426 -7.74 9.98 -6.18
C GLU A 426 -6.98 9.86 -4.84
N ARG A 427 -7.60 9.22 -3.84
CA ARG A 427 -7.06 9.05 -2.48
C ARG A 427 -7.18 7.62 -1.99
N ILE A 428 -6.15 7.15 -1.28
CA ILE A 428 -6.14 5.88 -0.57
C ILE A 428 -5.65 6.03 0.88
N SER A 429 -6.05 5.08 1.72
CA SER A 429 -5.54 4.91 3.08
C SER A 429 -5.08 3.45 3.26
N VAL A 430 -3.80 3.25 3.54
CA VAL A 430 -3.17 1.93 3.65
C VAL A 430 -2.72 1.69 5.08
N ALA A 431 -3.25 0.65 5.72
CA ALA A 431 -2.81 0.24 7.06
C ALA A 431 -1.61 -0.70 6.99
N VAL A 432 -0.55 -0.37 7.72
CA VAL A 432 0.63 -1.19 7.95
C VAL A 432 0.59 -1.66 9.40
N VAL A 433 0.58 -2.98 9.60
CA VAL A 433 0.39 -3.62 10.92
C VAL A 433 1.51 -4.58 11.30
N ASP A 434 2.35 -4.94 10.33
CA ASP A 434 3.41 -5.90 10.51
C ASP A 434 4.64 -5.20 11.09
N ASP A 435 5.34 -5.93 11.95
CA ASP A 435 6.58 -5.49 12.59
C ASP A 435 7.73 -5.40 11.58
N GLY A 436 8.71 -4.55 11.90
CA GLY A 436 9.87 -4.25 11.08
C GLY A 436 9.65 -3.10 10.09
N GLU A 437 10.52 -3.05 9.09
CA GLU A 437 10.49 -2.02 8.04
C GLU A 437 9.58 -2.43 6.88
N SER A 438 8.77 -1.47 6.42
CA SER A 438 7.89 -1.60 5.26
C SER A 438 7.85 -0.29 4.48
N TRP A 439 7.49 -0.36 3.20
CA TRP A 439 7.23 0.81 2.37
C TRP A 439 5.86 0.72 1.73
N VAL A 440 5.04 1.76 1.89
CA VAL A 440 3.85 1.93 1.07
C VAL A 440 4.28 2.62 -0.21
N GLU A 441 4.26 1.87 -1.31
CA GLU A 441 4.48 2.41 -2.66
C GLU A 441 3.14 2.67 -3.33
N ALA A 442 2.94 3.88 -3.84
CA ALA A 442 1.71 4.26 -4.53
C ALA A 442 2.00 5.15 -5.74
N ARG A 443 1.29 4.94 -6.85
CA ARG A 443 1.34 5.78 -8.05
C ARG A 443 -0.08 6.01 -8.57
N ALA A 444 -0.30 7.07 -9.33
CA ALA A 444 -1.61 7.36 -9.91
C ALA A 444 -1.58 7.35 -11.43
N LEU A 445 -2.74 7.06 -12.01
CA LEU A 445 -3.05 7.28 -13.41
C LEU A 445 -3.94 8.51 -13.54
N ASP A 446 -3.67 9.37 -14.53
CA ASP A 446 -4.64 10.37 -14.97
C ASP A 446 -5.67 9.78 -15.96
N VAL A 447 -6.57 10.62 -16.44
CA VAL A 447 -7.59 10.25 -17.44
C VAL A 447 -7.05 10.10 -18.88
N ASN A 448 -5.78 10.48 -19.12
CA ASN A 448 -5.10 10.43 -20.42
C ASN A 448 -4.09 9.26 -20.52
N GLY A 449 -3.91 8.51 -19.44
CA GLY A 449 -3.05 7.34 -19.35
C GLY A 449 -1.64 7.61 -18.82
N ASN A 450 -1.34 8.84 -18.39
CA ASN A 450 -0.06 9.16 -17.75
C ASN A 450 -0.01 8.55 -16.34
N VAL A 451 1.11 7.91 -16.03
CA VAL A 451 1.40 7.31 -14.72
C VAL A 451 2.41 8.18 -13.99
N SER A 452 2.10 8.54 -12.74
CA SER A 452 3.03 9.28 -11.89
C SER A 452 4.28 8.46 -11.52
N ALA A 453 5.36 9.16 -11.19
CA ALA A 453 6.40 8.54 -10.37
C ALA A 453 5.76 8.09 -9.04
N SER A 454 6.19 6.94 -8.51
CA SER A 454 5.60 6.44 -7.29
C SER A 454 6.04 7.24 -6.06
N GLN A 455 5.09 7.48 -5.16
CA GLN A 455 5.36 7.87 -3.79
C GLN A 455 5.79 6.63 -3.02
N LEU A 456 6.88 6.75 -2.26
CA LEU A 456 7.42 5.68 -1.45
C LEU A 456 7.52 6.14 0.00
N VAL A 457 6.57 5.71 0.84
CA VAL A 457 6.44 6.14 2.23
C VAL A 457 6.98 5.05 3.16
N PRO A 458 8.09 5.28 3.86
CA PRO A 458 8.62 4.31 4.83
C PRO A 458 7.75 4.26 6.08
N VAL A 459 7.55 3.05 6.59
CA VAL A 459 6.89 2.76 7.87
C VAL A 459 7.75 1.75 8.62
N ARG A 460 8.08 2.06 9.87
CA ARG A 460 8.88 1.19 10.73
C ARG A 460 8.12 0.94 12.02
N ILE A 461 7.77 -0.32 12.27
CA ILE A 461 7.01 -0.70 13.46
C ILE A 461 7.87 -1.64 14.29
N ASP A 462 7.97 -1.38 15.58
CA ASP A 462 8.57 -2.28 16.54
C ASP A 462 7.65 -2.33 17.75
N ARG A 463 7.16 -3.52 18.09
CA ARG A 463 6.17 -3.75 19.16
C ARG A 463 6.78 -4.40 20.39
N ASP A 464 8.04 -4.80 20.32
CA ASP A 464 8.70 -5.56 21.37
C ASP A 464 9.62 -4.64 22.19
N PRO A 465 9.55 -4.68 23.52
CA PRO A 465 10.44 -3.87 24.36
C PRO A 465 11.86 -4.45 24.38
N PRO A 466 12.89 -3.63 24.71
CA PRO A 466 14.26 -4.11 24.76
C PRO A 466 14.43 -5.13 25.89
N THR A 467 15.30 -6.10 25.67
CA THR A 467 15.73 -7.04 26.70
C THR A 467 16.76 -6.38 27.61
N VAL A 468 16.63 -6.60 28.93
CA VAL A 468 17.47 -5.98 29.95
C VAL A 468 17.81 -7.04 30.99
N GLU A 469 19.09 -7.22 31.29
CA GLU A 469 19.56 -8.25 32.21
C GLU A 469 20.65 -7.72 33.14
N ILE A 470 20.53 -8.01 34.43
CA ILE A 470 21.59 -7.83 35.43
C ILE A 470 22.10 -9.23 35.79
N THR A 471 23.37 -9.52 35.52
CA THR A 471 24.00 -10.82 35.84
C THR A 471 24.86 -10.76 37.10
N ALA A 472 25.31 -9.57 37.50
CA ALA A 472 25.93 -9.32 38.80
C ALA A 472 25.65 -7.88 39.27
N PRO A 473 25.20 -7.69 40.53
CA PRO A 473 24.98 -8.72 41.54
C PRO A 473 23.72 -9.54 41.22
N PHE A 474 23.64 -10.78 41.72
CA PHE A 474 22.38 -11.55 41.64
C PHE A 474 21.32 -10.93 42.53
N ASP A 475 20.04 -11.08 42.18
CA ASP A 475 18.97 -10.63 43.06
C ASP A 475 18.97 -11.43 44.37
N GLY A 476 19.02 -10.72 45.49
CA GLY A 476 19.20 -11.27 46.83
C GLY A 476 20.65 -11.68 47.16
N GLU A 477 21.66 -11.30 46.38
CA GLU A 477 23.06 -11.62 46.68
C GLU A 477 23.49 -11.06 48.05
N VAL A 478 24.09 -11.92 48.87
CA VAL A 478 24.68 -11.51 50.16
C VAL A 478 26.18 -11.42 49.99
N MET A 479 26.73 -10.23 50.22
CA MET A 479 28.15 -9.93 50.10
C MET A 479 28.73 -9.43 51.42
N THR A 480 30.01 -9.68 51.63
CA THR A 480 30.71 -9.16 52.81
C THR A 480 31.06 -7.69 52.62
N LEU A 481 31.03 -6.89 53.69
CA LEU A 481 31.50 -5.49 53.69
C LEU A 481 32.86 -5.36 52.97
N GLY A 482 32.91 -4.50 51.95
CA GLY A 482 34.08 -4.25 51.11
C GLY A 482 34.39 -5.33 50.07
N ALA A 483 33.45 -6.26 49.80
CA ALA A 483 33.62 -7.28 48.76
C ALA A 483 33.76 -6.65 47.36
N PRO A 484 34.71 -7.12 46.54
CA PRO A 484 34.97 -6.56 45.22
C PRO A 484 34.05 -7.16 44.15
N VAL A 485 32.72 -7.09 44.33
CA VAL A 485 31.76 -7.56 43.31
C VAL A 485 31.70 -6.54 42.18
N VAL A 486 31.83 -6.99 40.94
CA VAL A 486 31.85 -6.14 39.75
C VAL A 486 30.49 -6.18 39.08
N ALA A 487 29.89 -5.02 38.81
CA ALA A 487 28.62 -4.92 38.12
C ALA A 487 28.70 -5.50 36.70
N ARG A 488 27.80 -6.42 36.37
CA ARG A 488 27.64 -7.01 35.04
C ARG A 488 26.18 -6.98 34.66
N HIS A 489 25.89 -6.34 33.54
CA HIS A 489 24.54 -6.15 33.05
C HIS A 489 24.63 -5.75 31.57
N GLY A 490 23.51 -5.88 30.86
CA GLY A 490 23.41 -5.54 29.45
C GLY A 490 21.98 -5.28 29.04
N CYS A 491 21.83 -4.50 27.98
CA CYS A 491 20.57 -4.37 27.26
C CYS A 491 20.82 -4.86 25.83
N ASP A 492 19.79 -5.44 25.21
CA ASP A 492 19.80 -5.77 23.78
C ASP A 492 18.41 -5.51 23.17
N ASP A 493 18.37 -5.14 21.90
CA ASP A 493 17.14 -4.90 21.16
C ASP A 493 17.28 -5.36 19.70
N VAL A 494 16.40 -6.26 19.27
CA VAL A 494 16.41 -6.86 17.93
C VAL A 494 15.58 -6.03 16.94
N GLY A 495 14.64 -5.22 17.43
CA GLY A 495 13.68 -4.47 16.62
C GLY A 495 14.25 -3.13 16.15
N SER A 496 13.87 -2.07 16.86
CA SER A 496 14.21 -0.69 16.52
C SER A 496 15.65 -0.30 16.88
N GLY A 497 16.33 -1.09 17.70
CA GLY A 497 17.65 -0.86 18.25
C GLY A 497 17.60 -0.07 19.56
N LEU A 498 18.67 -0.15 20.35
CA LEU A 498 18.76 0.55 21.63
C LEU A 498 19.11 2.03 21.47
N VAL A 499 18.41 2.89 22.23
CA VAL A 499 18.74 4.31 22.39
C VAL A 499 19.54 4.55 23.65
N THR A 500 19.09 4.00 24.79
CA THR A 500 19.80 4.12 26.07
C THR A 500 19.81 2.80 26.83
N CYS A 501 20.91 2.52 27.52
CA CYS A 501 21.04 1.44 28.50
C CYS A 501 21.73 2.02 29.75
N GLU A 502 20.93 2.49 30.70
CA GLU A 502 21.39 3.27 31.85
C GLU A 502 21.35 2.43 33.13
N ALA A 503 22.50 2.27 33.77
CA ALA A 503 22.65 1.55 35.02
C ALA A 503 22.95 2.51 36.18
N SER A 504 22.45 2.19 37.39
CA SER A 504 22.84 2.90 38.62
C SER A 504 24.34 2.73 38.94
N THR A 505 24.94 1.63 38.48
CA THR A 505 26.37 1.33 38.61
C THR A 505 26.90 0.93 37.24
N ALA A 506 27.94 1.61 36.74
CA ALA A 506 28.49 1.35 35.41
C ALA A 506 29.08 -0.07 35.28
N PRO A 507 29.04 -0.69 34.09
CA PRO A 507 29.61 -2.02 33.87
C PRO A 507 31.11 -2.03 34.18
N GLY A 508 31.60 -3.09 34.83
CA GLY A 508 33.02 -3.21 35.18
C GLY A 508 33.43 -2.42 36.43
N VAL A 509 32.54 -1.60 36.99
CA VAL A 509 32.76 -0.91 38.26
C VAL A 509 32.29 -1.79 39.42
N HIS A 510 32.96 -1.67 40.57
CA HIS A 510 32.52 -2.36 41.77
C HIS A 510 31.17 -1.80 42.25
N VAL A 511 30.25 -2.70 42.60
CA VAL A 511 29.03 -2.28 43.31
C VAL A 511 29.39 -1.75 44.69
N ASP A 512 28.58 -0.83 45.20
CA ASP A 512 28.84 -0.25 46.50
C ASP A 512 28.62 -1.30 47.60
N ALA A 513 29.72 -1.77 48.16
CA ALA A 513 29.74 -2.64 49.32
C ALA A 513 30.43 -1.95 50.50
N SER A 514 30.49 -0.62 50.52
CA SER A 514 31.22 0.15 51.55
C SER A 514 30.44 0.34 52.85
N GLU A 515 29.12 0.15 52.81
CA GLU A 515 28.21 0.25 53.95
C GLU A 515 27.38 -1.02 54.07
N VAL A 516 27.13 -1.47 55.31
CA VAL A 516 26.26 -2.62 55.58
C VAL A 516 24.78 -2.27 55.36
N GLY A 517 23.96 -3.29 55.08
CA GLY A 517 22.53 -3.14 54.82
C GLY A 517 22.12 -3.52 53.41
N THR A 518 20.90 -3.14 53.02
CA THR A 518 20.32 -3.48 51.71
C THR A 518 20.59 -2.37 50.71
N HIS A 519 21.08 -2.78 49.54
CA HIS A 519 21.40 -1.91 48.40
C HIS A 519 20.68 -2.40 47.15
N THR A 520 20.62 -1.55 46.12
CA THR A 520 19.96 -1.87 44.86
C THR A 520 20.82 -1.50 43.66
N VAL A 521 20.79 -2.34 42.63
CA VAL A 521 21.27 -2.02 41.29
C VAL A 521 20.07 -1.97 40.35
N ARG A 522 19.92 -0.85 39.63
CA ARG A 522 18.88 -0.65 38.63
C ARG A 522 19.50 -0.58 37.25
N LEU A 523 18.90 -1.26 36.28
CA LEU A 523 19.20 -1.13 34.87
C LEU A 523 17.93 -0.74 34.11
N ARG A 524 18.03 0.27 33.25
CA ARG A 524 16.94 0.77 32.42
C ARG A 524 17.37 0.79 30.95
N GLY A 525 16.69 0.01 30.13
CA GLY A 525 16.81 0.02 28.67
C GLY A 525 15.69 0.84 28.03
N VAL A 526 16.01 1.61 27.00
CA VAL A 526 15.06 2.30 26.12
C VAL A 526 15.45 2.03 24.68
N ASP A 527 14.52 1.56 23.88
CA ASP A 527 14.72 1.33 22.45
C ASP A 527 14.36 2.57 21.60
N ALA A 528 14.54 2.44 20.29
CA ALA A 528 14.23 3.48 19.34
C ALA A 528 12.74 3.63 19.05
N ALA A 529 11.90 2.66 19.39
CA ALA A 529 10.43 2.69 19.37
C ALA A 529 9.82 3.41 20.60
N GLY A 530 10.63 3.65 21.63
CA GLY A 530 10.24 4.31 22.87
C GLY A 530 9.76 3.34 23.96
N HIS A 531 9.90 2.03 23.77
CA HIS A 531 9.65 1.09 24.86
C HIS A 531 10.71 1.22 25.94
N VAL A 532 10.30 0.91 27.17
CA VAL A 532 11.16 1.03 28.36
C VAL A 532 11.08 -0.26 29.14
N THR A 533 12.22 -0.91 29.35
CA THR A 533 12.36 -2.04 30.27
C THR A 533 13.24 -1.63 31.44
N THR A 534 12.81 -1.91 32.67
CA THR A 534 13.61 -1.66 33.88
C THR A 534 13.68 -2.92 34.71
N VAL A 535 14.90 -3.28 35.12
CA VAL A 535 15.19 -4.39 36.03
C VAL A 535 15.91 -3.83 37.25
N GLU A 536 15.54 -4.31 38.43
CA GLU A 536 16.19 -3.98 39.70
C GLU A 536 16.59 -5.26 40.42
N HIS A 537 17.84 -5.34 40.83
CA HIS A 537 18.35 -6.39 41.72
C HIS A 537 18.67 -5.79 43.08
N THR A 538 18.27 -6.49 44.14
CA THR A 538 18.60 -6.15 45.52
C THR A 538 19.79 -6.97 45.98
N TYR A 539 20.69 -6.39 46.77
CA TYR A 539 21.79 -7.13 47.41
C TYR A 539 21.99 -6.65 48.84
N ARG A 540 22.56 -7.50 49.68
CA ARG A 540 22.80 -7.20 51.09
C ARG A 540 24.28 -7.25 51.41
N VAL A 541 24.76 -6.24 52.11
CA VAL A 541 26.13 -6.15 52.61
C VAL A 541 26.11 -6.48 54.10
N GLU A 542 26.78 -7.56 54.47
CA GLU A 542 26.89 -8.08 55.85
C GLU A 542 28.34 -8.09 56.33
N TYR A 543 28.56 -8.11 57.65
CA TYR A 543 29.90 -8.34 58.18
C TYR A 543 30.28 -9.82 58.07
N ALA A 544 31.57 -10.09 57.86
CA ALA A 544 32.10 -11.44 58.05
C ALA A 544 32.21 -11.73 59.55
N TRP A 545 31.63 -12.85 59.96
CA TRP A 545 31.55 -13.28 61.36
C TRP A 545 32.58 -14.38 61.65
N SER A 546 33.51 -14.11 62.57
CA SER A 546 34.57 -15.09 62.94
C SER A 546 34.19 -16.05 64.07
N GLY A 547 32.98 -15.95 64.64
CA GLY A 547 32.60 -16.69 65.84
C GLY A 547 32.77 -15.89 67.14
N THR A 548 32.15 -16.39 68.20
CA THR A 548 32.42 -15.99 69.59
C THR A 548 33.64 -16.72 70.14
N THR A 549 34.32 -16.11 71.10
CA THR A 549 35.47 -16.71 71.81
C THR A 549 35.27 -16.62 73.33
N GLY A 550 36.08 -17.36 74.09
CA GLY A 550 35.95 -17.41 75.55
C GLY A 550 34.79 -18.31 76.00
N PRO A 551 34.00 -17.95 77.03
CA PRO A 551 32.95 -18.83 77.57
C PRO A 551 31.79 -19.10 76.60
N LEU A 552 31.70 -18.34 75.51
CA LEU A 552 30.67 -18.48 74.47
C LEU A 552 31.20 -19.15 73.19
N GLU A 553 32.41 -19.71 73.20
CA GLU A 553 32.94 -20.40 72.03
C GLU A 553 32.10 -21.65 71.68
N ARG A 554 31.81 -21.81 70.39
CA ARG A 554 30.90 -22.86 69.90
C ARG A 554 31.53 -24.24 70.14
N GLY A 555 30.87 -25.07 70.94
CA GLY A 555 31.33 -26.45 71.24
C GLY A 555 32.07 -26.60 72.58
N THR A 556 32.27 -25.51 73.33
CA THR A 556 32.71 -25.59 74.74
C THR A 556 31.51 -25.47 75.68
N PRO A 557 31.08 -26.54 76.38
CA PRO A 557 30.08 -26.42 77.43
C PRO A 557 30.76 -25.80 78.66
N ARG A 558 30.59 -24.49 78.87
CA ARG A 558 31.07 -23.83 80.08
C ARG A 558 29.94 -23.09 80.77
N GLU A 559 29.70 -23.51 82.00
CA GLU A 559 28.77 -22.91 82.95
C GLU A 559 29.38 -21.60 83.48
N VAL A 560 28.62 -20.52 83.42
CA VAL A 560 29.00 -19.21 83.99
C VAL A 560 28.13 -18.96 85.21
N ALA A 561 28.73 -18.73 86.38
CA ALA A 561 27.96 -18.48 87.61
C ALA A 561 27.07 -17.24 87.47
N VAL A 562 25.79 -17.38 87.80
CA VAL A 562 24.82 -16.29 87.86
C VAL A 562 25.34 -15.20 88.79
N GLY A 563 25.20 -13.93 88.36
CA GLY A 563 25.70 -12.78 89.10
C GLY A 563 27.18 -12.47 88.85
N SER A 564 27.87 -13.19 87.95
CA SER A 564 29.18 -12.80 87.41
C SER A 564 29.05 -12.14 86.03
N PRO A 565 29.93 -11.20 85.64
CA PRO A 565 29.89 -10.63 84.29
C PRO A 565 30.10 -11.75 83.25
N LEU A 566 29.22 -11.82 82.25
CA LEU A 566 29.37 -12.73 81.11
C LEU A 566 30.10 -12.02 79.96
N PRO A 567 31.37 -12.33 79.68
CA PRO A 567 32.08 -11.73 78.56
C PRO A 567 31.59 -12.32 77.23
N VAL A 568 30.99 -11.47 76.40
CA VAL A 568 30.61 -11.76 75.01
C VAL A 568 31.67 -11.19 74.09
N HIS A 569 32.62 -12.02 73.65
CA HIS A 569 33.70 -11.61 72.75
C HIS A 569 33.53 -12.21 71.36
N PHE A 570 33.54 -11.38 70.32
CA PHE A 570 33.40 -11.77 68.91
C PHE A 570 34.11 -10.78 68.00
N THR A 571 34.34 -11.14 66.73
CA THR A 571 34.94 -10.21 65.76
C THR A 571 34.06 -10.10 64.51
N LEU A 572 33.77 -8.86 64.11
CA LEU A 572 33.19 -8.52 62.82
C LEU A 572 34.31 -8.04 61.92
N THR A 573 34.36 -8.56 60.70
CA THR A 573 35.43 -8.27 59.74
C THR A 573 34.88 -7.87 58.38
N ASP A 574 35.69 -7.12 57.63
CA ASP A 574 35.47 -6.86 56.20
C ASP A 574 35.86 -8.08 55.34
N ALA A 575 35.65 -7.99 54.03
CA ALA A 575 35.98 -9.03 53.06
C ALA A 575 37.49 -9.36 52.97
N ARG A 576 38.36 -8.51 53.54
CA ARG A 576 39.82 -8.73 53.63
C ARG A 576 40.23 -9.30 54.99
N GLY A 577 39.26 -9.63 55.85
CA GLY A 577 39.51 -10.12 57.21
C GLY A 577 39.98 -9.04 58.19
N ARG A 578 39.85 -7.75 57.84
CA ARG A 578 40.20 -6.65 58.73
C ARG A 578 39.06 -6.43 59.72
N PRO A 579 39.33 -6.28 61.02
CA PRO A 579 38.28 -5.97 61.99
C PRO A 579 37.58 -4.64 61.67
N VAL A 580 36.30 -4.53 62.04
CA VAL A 580 35.48 -3.31 61.88
C VAL A 580 35.12 -2.74 63.26
N PRO A 581 35.99 -1.94 63.90
CA PRO A 581 35.82 -1.50 65.29
C PRO A 581 34.54 -0.70 65.57
N ASP A 582 34.07 0.03 64.56
CA ASP A 582 32.97 0.98 64.67
C ASP A 582 31.59 0.36 64.38
N ALA A 583 31.53 -0.96 64.13
CA ALA A 583 30.27 -1.67 63.90
C ALA A 583 29.35 -1.54 65.13
N VAL A 584 28.09 -1.16 64.89
CA VAL A 584 27.08 -1.06 65.95
C VAL A 584 26.47 -2.43 66.17
N VAL A 585 26.40 -2.86 67.43
CA VAL A 585 25.86 -4.17 67.79
C VAL A 585 24.92 -4.06 68.97
N ASP A 586 23.68 -4.49 68.76
CA ASP A 586 22.69 -4.74 69.80
C ASP A 586 22.86 -6.16 70.36
N ILE A 587 22.77 -6.29 71.69
CA ILE A 587 22.84 -7.60 72.35
C ILE A 587 21.61 -7.76 73.24
N ALA A 588 20.94 -8.90 73.06
CA ALA A 588 19.80 -9.32 73.86
C ALA A 588 20.03 -10.70 74.47
N LEU A 589 19.24 -11.01 75.49
CA LEU A 589 19.23 -12.30 76.18
C LEU A 589 17.84 -12.92 76.06
N VAL A 590 17.77 -14.17 75.62
CA VAL A 590 16.53 -14.97 75.67
C VAL A 590 16.69 -16.06 76.70
N GLY A 591 15.83 -16.02 77.73
CA GLY A 591 15.91 -16.94 78.86
C GLY A 591 15.21 -18.28 78.62
N PRO A 592 15.26 -19.19 79.60
CA PRO A 592 14.57 -20.49 79.54
C PRO A 592 13.05 -20.39 79.35
N ASP A 593 12.47 -19.24 79.70
CA ASP A 593 11.05 -18.92 79.52
C ASP A 593 10.72 -18.43 78.09
N GLY A 594 11.72 -18.35 77.22
CA GLY A 594 11.60 -17.89 75.83
C GLY A 594 11.41 -16.37 75.69
N VAL A 595 11.46 -15.61 76.79
CA VAL A 595 11.26 -14.17 76.77
C VAL A 595 12.58 -13.46 76.50
N GLU A 596 12.60 -12.63 75.47
CA GLU A 596 13.72 -11.77 75.14
C GLU A 596 13.79 -10.56 76.07
N ARG A 597 15.01 -10.21 76.47
CA ARG A 597 15.34 -9.12 77.39
C ARG A 597 16.53 -8.35 76.83
N SER A 598 16.59 -7.05 77.08
CA SER A 598 17.83 -6.28 76.85
C SER A 598 18.96 -6.91 77.64
N ALA A 599 20.17 -6.97 77.08
CA ALA A 599 21.36 -7.43 77.79
C ALA A 599 22.12 -6.21 78.37
N PRO A 600 21.74 -5.69 79.56
CA PRO A 600 22.44 -4.53 80.12
C PRO A 600 23.90 -4.89 80.36
N SER A 601 24.76 -3.91 80.17
CA SER A 601 26.17 -4.08 80.46
C SER A 601 26.41 -4.11 81.97
N TRP A 602 27.30 -4.98 82.42
CA TRP A 602 27.85 -4.96 83.77
C TRP A 602 28.53 -3.62 84.08
N LEU A 603 28.98 -2.91 83.04
CA LEU A 603 29.55 -1.57 83.09
C LEU A 603 28.52 -0.46 82.83
N GLY A 604 27.21 -0.76 82.80
CA GLY A 604 26.16 0.22 82.51
C GLY A 604 26.12 1.41 83.49
N GLY A 605 26.59 1.22 84.72
CA GLY A 605 26.81 2.32 85.68
C GLY A 605 27.85 3.36 85.24
N LEU A 606 28.66 3.04 84.22
CA LEU A 606 29.61 3.93 83.56
C LEU A 606 29.08 4.45 82.20
N GLY A 607 27.82 4.16 81.85
CA GLY A 607 27.19 4.58 80.59
C GLY A 607 27.60 3.76 79.35
N ILE A 608 28.15 2.55 79.54
CA ILE A 608 28.60 1.68 78.45
C ILE A 608 27.61 0.53 78.31
N ASP A 609 26.56 0.68 77.49
CA ASP A 609 25.48 -0.31 77.32
C ASP A 609 25.49 -1.05 75.97
N TRP A 610 26.50 -0.84 75.13
CA TRP A 610 26.65 -1.45 73.80
C TRP A 610 27.98 -2.22 73.69
N ALA A 611 28.09 -3.14 72.74
CA ALA A 611 29.31 -3.93 72.55
C ALA A 611 30.41 -3.11 71.83
N ALA A 612 31.52 -2.83 72.52
CA ALA A 612 32.59 -1.97 72.00
C ALA A 612 33.83 -2.75 71.56
N TRP A 613 34.57 -2.19 70.59
CA TRP A 613 35.87 -2.73 70.21
C TRP A 613 36.89 -2.64 71.34
N SER A 614 37.57 -3.75 71.63
CA SER A 614 38.63 -3.84 72.61
C SER A 614 39.97 -4.20 71.94
N ALA A 615 40.85 -3.21 71.79
CA ALA A 615 42.19 -3.40 71.23
C ALA A 615 43.04 -4.42 72.04
N ALA A 616 42.80 -4.54 73.35
CA ALA A 616 43.49 -5.50 74.21
C ALA A 616 43.08 -6.97 73.94
N HIS A 617 41.88 -7.18 73.37
CA HIS A 617 41.30 -8.51 73.14
C HIS A 617 41.18 -8.83 71.65
N GLY A 618 41.36 -7.85 70.75
CA GLY A 618 41.34 -8.04 69.31
C GLY A 618 39.96 -8.28 68.71
N GLY A 619 38.89 -7.83 69.39
CA GLY A 619 37.49 -8.04 69.00
C GLY A 619 36.52 -7.11 69.73
N HIS A 620 35.24 -7.23 69.41
CA HIS A 620 34.14 -6.60 70.13
C HIS A 620 33.86 -7.35 71.43
N LEU A 621 33.75 -6.61 72.54
CA LEU A 621 33.50 -7.17 73.86
C LEU A 621 32.33 -6.44 74.54
N LEU A 622 31.34 -7.20 74.98
CA LEU A 622 30.35 -6.73 75.97
C LEU A 622 30.44 -7.62 77.21
N LEU A 623 30.53 -7.01 78.40
CA LEU A 623 30.38 -7.73 79.66
C LEU A 623 28.90 -7.67 80.03
N VAL A 624 28.13 -8.71 79.71
CA VAL A 624 26.69 -8.75 80.01
C VAL A 624 26.47 -8.93 81.51
N ASP A 625 25.58 -8.13 82.08
CA ASP A 625 25.18 -8.23 83.48
C ASP A 625 24.22 -9.40 83.70
N THR A 626 24.67 -10.39 84.46
CA THR A 626 23.85 -11.57 84.79
C THR A 626 23.20 -11.47 86.18
N ARG A 627 23.36 -10.36 86.90
CA ARG A 627 22.70 -10.17 88.22
C ARG A 627 21.19 -10.15 88.05
N GLY A 628 20.51 -10.95 88.88
CA GLY A 628 19.05 -11.06 88.85
C GLY A 628 18.50 -11.99 87.76
N LEU A 629 19.37 -12.62 86.96
CA LEU A 629 18.97 -13.73 86.09
C LEU A 629 18.83 -15.03 86.90
N VAL A 630 18.11 -16.01 86.35
CA VAL A 630 17.97 -17.35 86.94
C VAL A 630 18.94 -18.34 86.30
N PRO A 631 19.40 -19.37 87.02
CA PRO A 631 20.17 -20.47 86.43
C PRO A 631 19.39 -21.16 85.30
N GLY A 632 20.07 -21.54 84.22
CA GLY A 632 19.46 -22.15 83.05
C GLY A 632 20.18 -21.85 81.74
N VAL A 633 19.67 -22.38 80.62
CA VAL A 633 20.20 -22.10 79.28
C VAL A 633 19.62 -20.78 78.77
N TRP A 634 20.50 -19.88 78.33
CA TRP A 634 20.17 -18.59 77.75
C TRP A 634 20.74 -18.49 76.34
N ASP A 635 19.98 -17.90 75.41
CA ASP A 635 20.54 -17.43 74.13
C ASP A 635 21.06 -16.01 74.30
N VAL A 636 22.34 -15.80 74.04
CA VAL A 636 22.89 -14.49 73.73
C VAL A 636 22.60 -14.22 72.25
N VAL A 637 21.74 -13.24 72.00
CA VAL A 637 21.36 -12.79 70.66
C VAL A 637 22.20 -11.56 70.32
N ILE A 638 22.96 -11.64 69.25
CA ILE A 638 23.88 -10.61 68.77
C ILE A 638 23.36 -10.12 67.43
N ARG A 639 23.08 -8.82 67.35
CA ARG A 639 22.51 -8.17 66.15
C ARG A 639 23.40 -7.01 65.73
N PRO A 640 24.31 -7.22 64.78
CA PRO A 640 24.99 -6.12 64.14
C PRO A 640 23.99 -5.24 63.35
N ASP A 641 24.39 -4.01 63.06
CA ASP A 641 23.64 -3.06 62.24
C ASP A 641 23.52 -3.46 60.75
N ASP A 642 24.10 -4.59 60.35
CA ASP A 642 23.90 -5.22 59.04
C ASP A 642 22.56 -5.96 58.89
N GLY A 643 21.75 -6.00 59.96
CA GLY A 643 20.44 -6.66 59.98
C GLY A 643 20.52 -8.18 60.13
N THR A 644 21.70 -8.74 60.42
CA THR A 644 21.86 -10.16 60.76
C THR A 644 21.57 -10.42 62.23
N GLU A 645 21.17 -11.65 62.55
CA GLU A 645 21.04 -12.13 63.93
C GLU A 645 21.91 -13.37 64.12
N ARG A 646 22.66 -13.40 65.22
CA ARG A 646 23.47 -14.55 65.64
C ARG A 646 23.09 -14.94 67.05
N ARG A 647 22.81 -16.23 67.27
CA ARG A 647 22.45 -16.77 68.58
C ARG A 647 23.52 -17.71 69.10
N VAL A 648 23.95 -17.50 70.34
CA VAL A 648 24.93 -18.34 71.01
C VAL A 648 24.38 -18.74 72.38
N ASN A 649 24.37 -20.03 72.66
CA ASN A 649 23.82 -20.56 73.90
C ASN A 649 24.86 -20.47 75.03
N VAL A 650 24.40 -20.14 76.24
CA VAL A 650 25.20 -20.16 77.46
C VAL A 650 24.42 -20.82 78.59
N LEU A 651 25.08 -21.64 79.40
CA LEU A 651 24.51 -22.18 80.62
C LEU A 651 24.90 -21.28 81.79
N LEU A 652 23.92 -20.67 82.45
CA LEU A 652 24.14 -19.93 83.70
C LEU A 652 23.94 -20.87 84.89
N GLY A 653 24.99 -21.03 85.69
CA GLY A 653 25.07 -21.91 86.86
C GLY A 653 24.79 -21.20 88.18
N SER A 654 24.55 -21.96 89.25
CA SER A 654 24.32 -21.42 90.59
C SER A 654 25.56 -20.80 91.23
#